data_AF-A0A7R9QKX8-F1
#
_entry.id   AF-A0A7R9QKX8-F1
#
_cell.length_a   1.000
_cell.length_b   1.000
_cell.length_c   1.000
_cell.angle_alpha   90.00
_cell.angle_beta   90.00
_cell.angle_gamma   90.00
#
_symmetry.space_group_name_H-M   'P 1'
#
loop_
_entity.id
_entity.type
_entity.pdbx_description
1 polymer ?
#
loop_
_entity_poly.entity_id
_entity_poly.type
_entity_poly.pdbx_seq_one_letter_code
_entity_poly.pdbx_strand_id
1 'polypeptide(L)'
;MFTAVRLLRSVLKIRYIILGSAVGGGVQASRKYEEWKESLPKFKWLDDLMPSGDQMDSFRSNLIGLRDRFTSEDGFVAQMNANANQKIELLKQWIEEAKQQRLQQQEESSGTDDNMTSHIKTPFFTSSPPESSEEPMSGKSGEKARIQRLQDELIAVQLKYQKEIERLEKENRNLKKTVLLRGKNNSVRKVKKSLIDLYSEVLDELSEYDSNYKTQDHLPRVIVVGDQSSGKTSVLEMIAGARIFPRGAGEMMTRSPVKVTLKEGPYHLARFKDSSREFDLSKQSELADLRREVEIRMKSCVKNGRSVSSDVISMTVEGPGIQRMVLVDLPGIISTVTTEMAEDTRDAIKEITKTYMSNPNAIILCIQDGSVDAERSIVTDIVSQMDPNGKRTIFVLTKVDLAEQNMTNPSRLQKILDGKLFPMKALGYFAVVTGRGNRDDTIQSIREYESQFFSNSKLCKTGILNGSQCTTQSLSLAVSECFWKMVKASVEQQADAFKASRFNLETEWKNSFPRLRELDRDELFEKAKGEILDEIVNLSQLSPVYYFKFVFEGMEESGSKGLDDVIIAEANGFLKNVDFVCITDSNWLSSEKPCLTYGLRGLSYFYAEIECAAKDLHSGVYGGSVHEAMTDLVLLMSKLVDNKGKILVPGVMDDVAPLTTHEEDLYHKIEFDCNQFRDDVGIQRLIHCDKVKTLTHLWRYPSLSLHGIEGAFAGAGGKTVIPRKVVGKFSIRLVPNQDPEKVGKQVIDYLNSEFKKMDSPNKLRVVMPNTGKPWVCDPNDPNFMAARKAMKTVFGVEPDLTRDGGSIPVTLTFQEATGKNVLLLPMGGPDDDPHSQNEKIDKRNYIEGTKVFAAYVYELANLS
;
A
#
# COMPACT_ATOMS: atom_id res chain seq x y z
N MET A 1 -32.29 1.30 13.20
CA MET A 1 -31.27 2.25 12.71
C MET A 1 -31.83 3.18 11.62
N PHE A 2 -32.58 2.67 10.64
CA PHE A 2 -33.22 3.48 9.57
C PHE A 2 -34.25 4.55 10.05
N THR A 3 -34.97 4.31 11.13
CA THR A 3 -35.96 5.26 11.67
C THR A 3 -35.31 6.49 12.33
N ALA A 4 -34.15 6.31 12.95
CA ALA A 4 -33.39 7.40 13.59
C ALA A 4 -32.77 8.36 12.56
N VAL A 5 -32.31 7.82 11.43
CA VAL A 5 -31.77 8.60 10.30
C VAL A 5 -32.85 9.47 9.65
N ARG A 6 -34.09 8.97 9.58
CA ARG A 6 -35.24 9.71 9.03
C ARG A 6 -35.66 10.88 9.92
N LEU A 7 -35.53 10.72 11.23
CA LEU A 7 -35.85 11.75 12.24
C LEU A 7 -34.76 12.84 12.30
N LEU A 8 -33.47 12.46 12.22
CA LEU A 8 -32.35 13.40 12.12
C LEU A 8 -32.44 14.29 10.87
N ARG A 9 -32.90 13.74 9.74
CA ARG A 9 -33.03 14.46 8.47
C ARG A 9 -34.08 15.58 8.52
N SER A 10 -35.17 15.37 9.26
CA SER A 10 -36.25 16.35 9.45
C SER A 10 -35.81 17.51 10.36
N VAL A 11 -35.03 17.20 11.40
CA VAL A 11 -34.62 18.18 12.42
C VAL A 11 -33.47 19.08 11.94
N LEU A 12 -32.54 18.55 11.14
CA LEU A 12 -31.31 19.29 10.78
C LEU A 12 -31.37 20.07 9.47
N LYS A 13 -32.44 19.96 8.67
CA LYS A 13 -32.55 20.58 7.31
C LYS A 13 -31.31 20.35 6.41
N ILE A 14 -30.55 19.29 6.62
CA ILE A 14 -29.39 18.92 5.78
C ILE A 14 -29.92 18.20 4.53
N ARG A 15 -29.73 18.80 3.36
CA ARG A 15 -30.31 18.29 2.10
C ARG A 15 -29.52 17.15 1.46
N TYR A 16 -28.20 17.04 1.67
CA TYR A 16 -27.38 15.96 1.09
C TYR A 16 -26.24 15.51 2.02
N ILE A 17 -25.99 14.20 2.04
CA ILE A 17 -24.74 13.58 2.47
C ILE A 17 -24.24 12.80 1.26
N ILE A 18 -23.09 13.20 0.72
CA ILE A 18 -22.40 12.49 -0.36
C ILE A 18 -21.41 11.53 0.28
N LEU A 19 -21.62 10.23 0.09
CA LEU A 19 -20.69 9.17 0.45
C LEU A 19 -20.07 8.65 -0.85
N GLY A 20 -18.77 8.88 -1.04
CA GLY A 20 -18.04 8.44 -2.23
C GLY A 20 -17.82 6.93 -2.25
N SER A 21 -18.10 6.30 -3.38
CA SER A 21 -17.84 4.89 -3.67
C SER A 21 -16.41 4.69 -4.20
N ALA A 22 -15.67 3.74 -3.63
CA ALA A 22 -14.36 3.30 -4.14
C ALA A 22 -14.55 2.06 -5.01
N VAL A 23 -14.35 2.19 -6.34
CA VAL A 23 -14.32 1.06 -7.29
C VAL A 23 -12.86 0.65 -7.52
N GLY A 24 -12.45 -0.48 -6.94
CA GLY A 24 -11.14 -1.08 -7.21
C GLY A 24 -11.07 -2.49 -6.62
N GLY A 25 -10.58 -3.46 -7.40
CA GLY A 25 -10.57 -4.89 -7.09
C GLY A 25 -10.21 -5.24 -5.65
N GLY A 26 -10.82 -6.30 -5.13
CA GLY A 26 -11.02 -6.61 -3.69
C GLY A 26 -9.80 -6.64 -2.75
N VAL A 27 -8.58 -6.44 -3.25
CA VAL A 27 -7.35 -6.30 -2.43
C VAL A 27 -6.96 -4.82 -2.22
N GLN A 28 -7.28 -3.92 -3.16
CA GLN A 28 -7.03 -2.48 -3.04
C GLN A 28 -8.12 -1.76 -2.23
N ALA A 29 -9.38 -2.21 -2.33
CA ALA A 29 -10.49 -1.66 -1.56
C ALA A 29 -10.30 -1.81 -0.04
N SER A 30 -9.80 -2.97 0.43
CA SER A 30 -9.55 -3.18 1.87
C SER A 30 -8.44 -2.28 2.41
N ARG A 31 -7.47 -1.91 1.59
CA ARG A 31 -6.32 -1.10 1.98
C ARG A 31 -6.67 0.40 2.00
N LYS A 32 -7.41 0.87 0.98
CA LYS A 32 -7.97 2.23 0.94
C LYS A 32 -9.06 2.43 2.01
N TYR A 33 -9.82 1.40 2.37
CA TYR A 33 -10.79 1.46 3.47
C TYR A 33 -10.11 1.64 4.83
N GLU A 34 -9.00 0.94 5.09
CA GLU A 34 -8.21 1.13 6.32
C GLU A 34 -7.53 2.52 6.34
N GLU A 35 -6.97 2.99 5.22
CA GLU A 35 -6.41 4.35 5.11
C GLU A 35 -7.49 5.45 5.28
N TRP A 36 -8.69 5.24 4.73
CA TRP A 36 -9.84 6.15 4.92
C TRP A 36 -10.33 6.16 6.38
N LYS A 37 -10.41 4.99 7.02
CA LYS A 37 -10.78 4.83 8.43
C LYS A 37 -9.75 5.50 9.36
N GLU A 38 -8.47 5.48 9.00
CA GLU A 38 -7.41 6.22 9.72
C GLU A 38 -7.47 7.75 9.48
N SER A 39 -8.03 8.19 8.35
CA SER A 39 -8.18 9.62 7.99
C SER A 39 -9.40 10.31 8.61
N LEU A 40 -10.32 9.57 9.22
CA LEU A 40 -11.45 10.16 9.95
C LEU A 40 -10.96 10.79 11.27
N PRO A 41 -11.31 12.05 11.57
CA PRO A 41 -10.95 12.67 12.84
C PRO A 41 -11.56 11.86 13.99
N LYS A 42 -10.71 11.36 14.90
CA LYS A 42 -11.16 10.64 16.11
C LYS A 42 -12.01 11.59 16.95
N PHE A 43 -13.32 11.41 16.92
CA PHE A 43 -14.28 12.16 17.72
C PHE A 43 -14.22 11.71 19.20
N LYS A 44 -13.17 12.14 19.89
CA LYS A 44 -12.96 11.93 21.34
C LYS A 44 -14.03 12.57 22.23
N TRP A 45 -14.85 13.46 21.70
CA TRP A 45 -15.93 14.13 22.45
C TRP A 45 -17.19 13.26 22.61
N LEU A 46 -17.30 12.13 21.89
CA LEU A 46 -18.42 11.20 22.02
C LEU A 46 -18.25 10.23 23.22
N ASP A 47 -17.02 10.02 23.69
CA ASP A 47 -16.73 9.13 24.82
C ASP A 47 -17.22 9.72 26.16
N ASP A 48 -17.32 11.05 26.26
CA ASP A 48 -17.84 11.76 27.45
C ASP A 48 -19.38 11.82 27.51
N LEU A 49 -20.08 11.32 26.48
CA LEU A 49 -21.54 11.35 26.36
C LEU A 49 -22.21 9.98 26.55
N MET A 50 -21.47 8.92 26.85
CA MET A 50 -22.02 7.58 27.10
C MET A 50 -22.01 7.24 28.61
N PRO A 51 -23.13 6.76 29.21
CA PRO A 51 -23.17 6.36 30.61
C PRO A 51 -22.37 5.07 30.86
N SER A 52 -21.79 4.93 32.05
CA SER A 52 -20.93 3.81 32.47
C SER A 52 -21.59 2.43 32.42
N GLY A 53 -20.77 1.40 32.17
CA GLY A 53 -21.14 0.03 31.78
C GLY A 53 -22.21 -0.70 32.61
N ASP A 54 -22.34 -0.40 33.90
CA ASP A 54 -23.31 -1.10 34.77
C ASP A 54 -24.78 -0.76 34.45
N GLN A 55 -25.05 0.40 33.85
CA GLN A 55 -26.40 0.74 33.37
C GLN A 55 -26.75 0.07 32.04
N MET A 56 -25.74 -0.33 31.24
CA MET A 56 -25.96 -0.96 29.93
C MET A 56 -26.44 -2.42 30.08
N ASP A 57 -26.00 -3.11 31.13
CA ASP A 57 -26.39 -4.51 31.37
C ASP A 57 -27.78 -4.62 32.02
N SER A 58 -28.20 -3.64 32.82
CA SER A 58 -29.60 -3.52 33.25
C SER A 58 -30.54 -3.15 32.10
N PHE A 59 -30.08 -2.34 31.15
CA PHE A 59 -30.84 -1.99 29.95
C PHE A 59 -31.00 -3.18 28.99
N ARG A 60 -29.94 -3.99 28.81
CA ARG A 60 -29.96 -5.22 27.99
C ARG A 60 -30.83 -6.31 28.60
N SER A 61 -30.78 -6.52 29.91
CA SER A 61 -31.62 -7.52 30.58
C SER A 61 -33.10 -7.13 30.56
N ASN A 62 -33.43 -5.84 30.69
CA ASN A 62 -34.80 -5.35 30.52
C ASN A 62 -35.29 -5.45 29.07
N LEU A 63 -34.43 -5.27 28.07
CA LEU A 63 -34.77 -5.43 26.64
C LEU A 63 -35.05 -6.88 26.25
N ILE A 64 -34.36 -7.84 26.86
CA ILE A 64 -34.59 -9.27 26.62
C ILE A 64 -35.90 -9.72 27.29
N GLY A 65 -36.23 -9.18 28.48
CA GLY A 65 -37.53 -9.42 29.13
C GLY A 65 -38.74 -8.74 28.47
N LEU A 66 -38.51 -7.71 27.66
CA LEU A 66 -39.55 -7.00 26.90
C LEU A 66 -39.95 -7.74 25.61
N ARG A 67 -39.03 -8.49 24.99
CA ARG A 67 -39.32 -9.29 23.78
C ARG A 67 -40.37 -10.37 24.05
N ASP A 68 -40.36 -10.97 25.24
CA ASP A 68 -41.25 -12.08 25.60
C ASP A 68 -42.65 -11.63 26.05
N ARG A 69 -42.96 -10.32 26.01
CA ARG A 69 -44.30 -9.76 26.33
C ARG A 69 -44.89 -8.86 25.24
N PHE A 70 -44.40 -8.92 24.01
CA PHE A 70 -44.98 -8.19 22.88
C PHE A 70 -45.99 -9.04 22.09
N THR A 71 -47.14 -9.29 22.70
CA THR A 71 -48.38 -9.64 21.99
C THR A 71 -49.56 -8.95 22.67
N SER A 72 -49.83 -7.69 22.31
CA SER A 72 -51.16 -7.03 22.16
C SER A 72 -51.18 -5.51 22.45
N GLU A 73 -51.84 -4.79 21.52
CA GLU A 73 -52.58 -3.49 21.57
C GLU A 73 -51.96 -2.13 22.02
N ASP A 74 -51.77 -1.27 21.00
CA ASP A 74 -52.12 0.16 20.74
C ASP A 74 -52.30 1.25 21.83
N GLY A 75 -52.26 0.99 23.13
CA GLY A 75 -52.48 2.05 24.15
C GLY A 75 -51.26 2.93 24.47
N PHE A 76 -50.05 2.46 24.20
CA PHE A 76 -48.82 3.02 24.80
C PHE A 76 -48.18 4.17 23.98
N VAL A 77 -48.46 4.24 22.68
CA VAL A 77 -47.79 5.18 21.74
C VAL A 77 -48.21 6.64 21.98
N ALA A 78 -49.44 6.88 22.43
CA ALA A 78 -49.94 8.24 22.69
C ALA A 78 -49.25 8.89 23.91
N GLN A 79 -48.93 8.11 24.94
CA GLN A 79 -48.37 8.62 26.19
C GLN A 79 -46.87 8.94 26.09
N MET A 80 -46.12 8.22 25.24
CA MET A 80 -44.72 8.56 24.94
C MET A 80 -44.57 9.82 24.09
N ASN A 81 -45.49 10.08 23.16
CA ASN A 81 -45.43 11.25 22.29
C ASN A 81 -45.59 12.57 23.06
N ALA A 82 -46.42 12.61 24.10
CA ALA A 82 -46.58 13.80 24.94
C ALA A 82 -45.32 14.12 25.77
N ASN A 83 -44.70 13.11 26.37
CA ASN A 83 -43.48 13.28 27.18
C ASN A 83 -42.23 13.59 26.34
N ALA A 84 -42.17 13.12 25.10
CA ALA A 84 -41.05 13.42 24.19
C ALA A 84 -41.08 14.87 23.71
N ASN A 85 -42.27 15.40 23.37
CA ASN A 85 -42.41 16.78 22.91
C ASN A 85 -42.05 17.79 24.01
N GLN A 86 -42.38 17.50 25.27
CA GLN A 86 -42.04 18.39 26.40
C GLN A 86 -40.53 18.45 26.67
N LYS A 87 -39.80 17.35 26.46
CA LYS A 87 -38.33 17.29 26.60
C LYS A 87 -37.60 17.93 25.42
N ILE A 88 -38.19 17.89 24.23
CA ILE A 88 -37.65 18.55 23.02
C ILE A 88 -37.75 20.07 23.16
N GLU A 89 -38.81 20.59 23.79
CA GLU A 89 -38.98 22.03 23.99
C GLU A 89 -37.99 22.59 25.04
N LEU A 90 -37.71 21.84 26.11
CA LEU A 90 -36.67 22.17 27.09
C LEU A 90 -35.26 22.19 26.46
N LEU A 91 -34.99 21.27 25.53
CA LEU A 91 -33.71 21.23 24.82
C LEU A 91 -33.55 22.42 23.87
N LYS A 92 -34.63 22.87 23.22
CA LYS A 92 -34.61 24.08 22.38
C LYS A 92 -34.32 25.34 23.20
N GLN A 93 -34.95 25.50 24.36
CA GLN A 93 -34.68 26.64 25.25
C GLN A 93 -33.23 26.69 25.69
N TRP A 94 -32.65 25.55 26.06
CA TRP A 94 -31.27 25.47 26.51
C TRP A 94 -30.25 25.79 25.40
N ILE A 95 -30.53 25.38 24.16
CA ILE A 95 -29.69 25.70 22.99
C ILE A 95 -29.72 27.20 22.66
N GLU A 96 -30.87 27.85 22.83
CA GLU A 96 -31.00 29.28 22.55
C GLU A 96 -30.31 30.13 23.62
N GLU A 97 -30.36 29.71 24.89
CA GLU A 97 -29.58 30.31 25.99
C GLU A 97 -28.07 30.18 25.77
N ALA A 98 -27.60 29.01 25.32
CA ALA A 98 -26.18 28.78 25.02
C ALA A 98 -25.68 29.61 23.82
N LYS A 99 -26.57 29.94 22.88
CA LYS A 99 -26.28 30.84 21.75
C LYS A 99 -26.13 32.28 22.21
N GLN A 100 -26.99 32.76 23.10
CA GLN A 100 -26.91 34.12 23.63
C GLN A 100 -25.65 34.34 24.48
N GLN A 101 -25.24 33.35 25.27
CA GLN A 101 -23.99 33.41 26.04
C GLN A 101 -22.73 33.47 25.15
N ARG A 102 -22.75 32.83 23.98
CA ARG A 102 -21.63 32.89 23.02
C ARG A 102 -21.54 34.21 22.27
N LEU A 103 -22.67 34.86 22.02
CA LEU A 103 -22.71 36.19 21.40
C LEU A 103 -22.15 37.26 22.37
N GLN A 104 -22.43 37.15 23.67
CA GLN A 104 -21.83 38.03 24.69
C GLN A 104 -20.31 37.83 24.84
N GLN A 105 -19.80 36.61 24.69
CA GLN A 105 -18.35 36.34 24.76
C GLN A 105 -17.55 36.81 23.54
N GLN A 106 -18.19 37.03 22.39
CA GLN A 106 -17.51 37.52 21.18
C GLN A 106 -17.38 39.05 21.13
N GLU A 107 -18.19 39.81 21.87
CA GLU A 107 -18.08 41.28 21.91
C GLU A 107 -16.97 41.78 22.85
N GLU A 108 -16.49 40.98 23.81
CA GLU A 108 -15.44 41.37 24.77
C GLU A 108 -13.99 41.13 24.31
N SER A 109 -13.76 40.56 23.11
CA SER A 109 -12.40 40.11 22.67
C SER A 109 -11.81 40.86 21.47
N SER A 110 -12.22 42.12 21.24
CA SER A 110 -11.52 43.02 20.31
C SER A 110 -10.76 44.12 21.07
N GLY A 111 -9.53 43.80 21.50
CA GLY A 111 -8.65 44.74 22.18
C GLY A 111 -7.24 44.22 22.41
N THR A 112 -6.31 44.70 21.57
CA THR A 112 -4.85 44.86 21.77
C THR A 112 -3.89 43.66 21.75
N ASP A 113 -2.95 43.76 20.79
CA ASP A 113 -1.67 43.07 20.62
C ASP A 113 -0.68 43.26 21.80
N ASP A 114 0.25 42.32 22.03
CA ASP A 114 1.65 42.37 21.55
C ASP A 114 2.66 41.46 22.35
N ASN A 115 3.52 40.78 21.59
CA ASN A 115 4.89 40.26 21.85
C ASN A 115 5.36 39.34 23.03
N MET A 116 6.09 38.29 22.58
CA MET A 116 7.36 37.68 23.07
C MET A 116 7.45 36.62 24.19
N THR A 117 7.76 35.39 23.72
CA THR A 117 8.81 34.43 24.16
C THR A 117 8.81 33.70 25.51
N SER A 118 8.76 32.36 25.38
CA SER A 118 9.71 31.35 25.91
C SER A 118 9.50 30.69 27.30
N HIS A 119 9.73 29.37 27.26
CA HIS A 119 10.16 28.43 28.31
C HIS A 119 9.14 27.75 29.25
N ILE A 120 9.11 26.43 29.07
CA ILE A 120 8.63 25.40 30.00
C ILE A 120 9.53 25.37 31.25
N LYS A 121 8.94 25.44 32.46
CA LYS A 121 9.16 24.51 33.61
C LYS A 121 8.42 25.01 34.86
N THR A 122 7.67 24.11 35.48
CA THR A 122 7.17 24.18 36.87
C THR A 122 8.34 24.24 37.87
N PRO A 123 8.18 24.90 39.04
CA PRO A 123 7.79 24.18 40.27
C PRO A 123 6.91 24.97 41.28
N PHE A 124 6.22 24.20 42.14
CA PHE A 124 5.57 24.56 43.43
C PHE A 124 6.50 25.39 44.37
N PHE A 125 6.11 26.16 45.40
CA PHE A 125 4.98 26.22 46.38
C PHE A 125 5.05 27.60 47.11
N THR A 126 3.97 28.02 47.80
CA THR A 126 3.87 28.79 49.09
C THR A 126 3.07 30.12 49.18
N SER A 127 2.24 30.16 50.23
CA SER A 127 1.78 31.27 51.14
C SER A 127 0.36 31.88 51.03
N SER A 128 -0.57 31.31 51.83
CA SER A 128 -1.54 31.85 52.86
C SER A 128 -2.10 33.30 52.84
N PRO A 129 -3.14 33.65 53.65
CA PRO A 129 -4.45 33.03 54.00
C PRO A 129 -5.65 34.03 53.79
N PRO A 130 -6.92 33.74 54.16
CA PRO A 130 -7.38 33.99 55.54
C PRO A 130 -8.38 32.97 56.13
N GLU A 131 -8.59 33.18 57.42
CA GLU A 131 -9.34 32.44 58.44
C GLU A 131 -10.85 32.31 58.20
N SER A 132 -11.47 31.20 58.64
CA SER A 132 -12.21 31.15 59.93
C SER A 132 -13.08 29.88 60.08
N SER A 133 -13.12 29.39 61.32
CA SER A 133 -14.04 28.43 61.98
C SER A 133 -13.74 26.92 61.95
N GLU A 134 -13.53 26.40 63.17
CA GLU A 134 -13.20 25.04 63.66
C GLU A 134 -14.45 24.11 63.60
N GLU A 135 -14.45 22.77 63.60
CA GLU A 135 -13.72 21.70 64.34
C GLU A 135 -13.80 20.32 63.56
N PRO A 136 -13.53 19.11 64.14
CA PRO A 136 -12.23 18.45 64.30
C PRO A 136 -12.04 17.15 63.49
N MET A 137 -10.79 16.66 63.48
CA MET A 137 -10.25 15.55 62.68
C MET A 137 -10.65 14.12 63.10
N SER A 138 -10.92 13.26 62.11
CA SER A 138 -10.38 11.89 62.05
C SER A 138 -10.37 11.39 60.58
N GLY A 139 -9.21 10.99 60.02
CA GLY A 139 -9.16 10.39 58.66
C GLY A 139 -7.83 10.39 57.88
N LYS A 140 -6.81 11.17 58.26
CA LYS A 140 -5.63 11.41 57.38
C LYS A 140 -4.51 10.37 57.37
N SER A 141 -4.55 9.27 58.15
CA SER A 141 -3.47 8.26 58.15
C SER A 141 -3.60 7.19 57.07
N GLY A 142 -4.82 6.87 56.61
CA GLY A 142 -5.04 5.81 55.62
C GLY A 142 -4.69 6.19 54.18
N GLU A 143 -4.82 7.47 53.84
CA GLU A 143 -4.70 7.94 52.45
C GLU A 143 -3.24 8.05 51.99
N LYS A 144 -2.33 8.49 52.87
CA LYS A 144 -0.87 8.46 52.61
C LYS A 144 -0.34 7.04 52.43
N ALA A 145 -0.81 6.10 53.25
CA ALA A 145 -0.41 4.69 53.13
C ALA A 145 -0.91 4.04 51.83
N ARG A 146 -2.07 4.48 51.33
CA ARG A 146 -2.64 4.01 50.06
C ARG A 146 -1.86 4.54 48.86
N ILE A 147 -1.44 5.80 48.88
CA ILE A 147 -0.62 6.41 47.81
C ILE A 147 0.77 5.76 47.72
N GLN A 148 1.39 5.44 48.86
CA GLN A 148 2.69 4.76 48.90
C GLN A 148 2.61 3.35 48.26
N ARG A 149 1.58 2.57 48.60
CA ARG A 149 1.37 1.24 48.00
C ARG A 149 1.14 1.30 46.49
N LEU A 150 0.40 2.30 46.02
CA LEU A 150 0.16 2.48 44.58
C LEU A 150 1.44 2.85 43.83
N GLN A 151 2.33 3.63 44.45
CA GLN A 151 3.64 3.94 43.86
C GLN A 151 4.55 2.71 43.79
N ASP A 152 4.58 1.89 44.84
CA ASP A 152 5.39 0.67 44.87
C ASP A 152 4.87 -0.39 43.86
N GLU A 153 3.55 -0.51 43.71
CA GLU A 153 2.94 -1.36 42.69
C GLU A 153 3.27 -0.88 41.27
N LEU A 154 3.26 0.43 41.02
CA LEU A 154 3.61 0.99 39.72
C LEU A 154 5.07 0.67 39.33
N ILE A 155 6.00 0.81 40.27
CA ILE A 155 7.43 0.50 40.08
C ILE A 155 7.63 -1.00 39.83
N ALA A 156 6.94 -1.87 40.57
CA ALA A 156 7.00 -3.31 40.39
C ALA A 156 6.47 -3.74 39.01
N VAL A 157 5.38 -3.12 38.55
CA VAL A 157 4.80 -3.35 37.22
C VAL A 157 5.77 -2.89 36.12
N GLN A 158 6.40 -1.72 36.29
CA GLN A 158 7.36 -1.18 35.33
C GLN A 158 8.61 -2.06 35.19
N LEU A 159 9.16 -2.57 36.30
CA LEU A 159 10.26 -3.54 36.31
C LEU A 159 9.90 -4.87 35.64
N LYS A 160 8.65 -5.32 35.81
CA LYS A 160 8.16 -6.56 35.18
C LYS A 160 8.06 -6.41 33.66
N TYR A 161 7.54 -5.28 33.17
CA TYR A 161 7.51 -5.00 31.73
C TYR A 161 8.91 -4.88 31.12
N GLN A 162 9.85 -4.27 31.84
CA GLN A 162 11.22 -4.11 31.33
C GLN A 162 11.96 -5.46 31.19
N LYS A 163 11.77 -6.39 32.14
CA LYS A 163 12.29 -7.76 32.02
C LYS A 163 11.62 -8.55 30.89
N GLU A 164 10.33 -8.34 30.66
CA GLU A 164 9.61 -9.01 29.58
C GLU A 164 10.06 -8.50 28.20
N ILE A 165 10.34 -7.19 28.07
CA ILE A 165 10.92 -6.60 26.86
C ILE A 165 12.30 -7.22 26.56
N GLU A 166 13.21 -7.30 27.54
CA GLU A 166 14.53 -7.92 27.33
C GLU A 166 14.43 -9.40 26.93
N ARG A 167 13.49 -10.15 27.53
CA ARG A 167 13.23 -11.54 27.17
C ARG A 167 12.72 -11.65 25.74
N LEU A 168 11.73 -10.84 25.36
CA LEU A 168 11.17 -10.80 24.02
C LEU A 168 12.23 -10.41 22.99
N GLU A 169 13.11 -9.44 23.28
CA GLU A 169 14.23 -9.08 22.39
C GLU A 169 15.23 -10.23 22.20
N LYS A 170 15.48 -11.03 23.23
CA LYS A 170 16.36 -12.21 23.16
C LYS A 170 15.71 -13.34 22.37
N GLU A 171 14.42 -13.60 22.58
CA GLU A 171 13.64 -14.58 21.80
C GLU A 171 13.53 -14.16 20.33
N ASN A 172 13.30 -12.87 20.04
CA ASN A 172 13.19 -12.35 18.69
C ASN A 172 14.54 -12.44 17.93
N ARG A 173 15.67 -12.22 18.62
CA ARG A 173 17.01 -12.48 18.07
C ARG A 173 17.24 -13.95 17.73
N ASN A 174 16.82 -14.87 18.60
CA ASN A 174 16.94 -16.31 18.37
C ASN A 174 16.01 -16.82 17.26
N LEU A 175 14.78 -16.32 17.21
CA LEU A 175 13.80 -16.63 16.16
C LEU A 175 14.28 -16.13 14.80
N LYS A 176 14.82 -14.90 14.72
CA LYS A 176 15.44 -14.37 13.49
C LYS A 176 16.61 -15.23 13.01
N LYS A 177 17.51 -15.66 13.90
CA LYS A 177 18.57 -16.63 13.57
C LYS A 177 17.99 -17.93 13.00
N THR A 178 16.94 -18.47 13.62
CA THR A 178 16.32 -19.75 13.22
C THR A 178 15.59 -19.64 11.87
N VAL A 179 14.92 -18.51 11.60
CA VAL A 179 14.25 -18.23 10.33
C VAL A 179 15.26 -18.06 9.19
N LEU A 180 16.38 -17.38 9.44
CA LEU A 180 17.46 -17.23 8.47
C LEU A 180 18.15 -18.56 8.15
N LEU A 181 18.36 -19.42 9.16
CA LEU A 181 18.95 -20.76 8.97
C LEU A 181 18.00 -21.74 8.24
N ARG A 182 16.68 -21.61 8.41
CA ARG A 182 15.68 -22.42 7.68
C ARG A 182 15.58 -22.07 6.19
N GLY A 183 16.17 -20.97 5.74
CA GLY A 183 16.10 -20.51 4.35
C GLY A 183 16.92 -21.31 3.33
N LYS A 184 17.74 -22.29 3.73
CA LYS A 184 18.62 -23.04 2.80
C LYS A 184 18.11 -24.41 2.34
N ASN A 185 17.09 -25.00 2.96
CA ASN A 185 16.54 -26.30 2.54
C ASN A 185 15.08 -26.18 2.09
N ASN A 186 14.87 -25.48 0.98
CA ASN A 186 13.81 -25.70 -0.01
C ASN A 186 13.91 -24.62 -1.09
N SER A 187 13.57 -25.01 -2.32
CA SER A 187 13.33 -24.18 -3.53
C SER A 187 13.32 -22.67 -3.31
N VAL A 188 14.00 -21.93 -4.19
CA VAL A 188 13.97 -20.46 -4.36
C VAL A 188 12.55 -19.89 -4.16
N ARG A 189 12.13 -19.72 -2.91
CA ARG A 189 11.11 -18.77 -2.53
C ARG A 189 11.83 -17.46 -2.74
N LYS A 190 11.31 -16.59 -3.62
CA LYS A 190 11.63 -15.16 -3.59
C LYS A 190 11.39 -14.72 -2.15
N VAL A 191 12.46 -14.71 -1.35
CA VAL A 191 12.48 -14.01 -0.07
C VAL A 191 12.09 -12.60 -0.46
N LYS A 192 11.05 -12.05 0.19
CA LYS A 192 10.70 -10.64 0.01
C LYS A 192 11.98 -9.86 0.22
N LYS A 193 12.58 -9.37 -0.87
CA LYS A 193 13.76 -8.52 -0.83
C LYS A 193 13.40 -7.40 0.13
N SER A 194 14.24 -7.18 1.15
CA SER A 194 13.95 -6.06 2.03
C SER A 194 13.93 -4.78 1.20
N LEU A 195 13.18 -3.76 1.61
CA LEU A 195 13.21 -2.43 0.98
C LEU A 195 14.65 -1.94 0.77
N ILE A 196 15.57 -2.42 1.60
CA ILE A 196 17.00 -2.11 1.59
C ILE A 196 17.75 -2.89 0.50
N ASP A 197 17.40 -4.16 0.23
CA ASP A 197 17.98 -4.92 -0.90
C ASP A 197 17.49 -4.36 -2.23
N LEU A 198 16.22 -3.96 -2.30
CA LEU A 198 15.65 -3.22 -3.43
C LEU A 198 16.36 -1.87 -3.60
N TYR A 199 16.57 -1.14 -2.51
CA TYR A 199 17.29 0.12 -2.54
C TYR A 199 18.73 -0.08 -3.01
N SER A 200 19.50 -1.01 -2.43
CA SER A 200 20.87 -1.30 -2.83
C SER A 200 20.99 -1.77 -4.29
N GLU A 201 20.05 -2.58 -4.79
CA GLU A 201 20.02 -2.97 -6.20
C GLU A 201 19.77 -1.76 -7.11
N VAL A 202 18.82 -0.90 -6.75
CA VAL A 202 18.58 0.37 -7.45
C VAL A 202 19.82 1.27 -7.38
N LEU A 203 20.53 1.30 -6.25
CA LEU A 203 21.78 2.07 -6.12
C LEU A 203 22.90 1.49 -6.98
N ASP A 204 23.01 0.17 -7.06
CA ASP A 204 24.02 -0.51 -7.85
C ASP A 204 23.74 -0.33 -9.35
N GLU A 205 22.49 -0.46 -9.80
CA GLU A 205 22.05 -0.18 -11.18
C GLU A 205 22.24 1.29 -11.55
N LEU A 206 21.87 2.22 -10.66
CA LEU A 206 22.13 3.65 -10.86
C LEU A 206 23.62 3.93 -10.93
N SER A 207 24.46 3.23 -10.16
CA SER A 207 25.92 3.41 -10.21
C SER A 207 26.54 2.97 -11.52
N GLU A 208 25.98 1.96 -12.20
CA GLU A 208 26.44 1.48 -13.52
C GLU A 208 26.01 2.43 -14.65
N TYR A 209 24.86 3.10 -14.52
CA TYR A 209 24.38 4.09 -15.50
C TYR A 209 25.10 5.45 -15.40
N ASP A 210 25.74 5.76 -14.27
CA ASP A 210 26.21 7.12 -13.93
C ASP A 210 27.61 7.50 -14.42
N SER A 211 27.88 7.28 -15.71
CA SER A 211 29.02 7.99 -16.34
C SER A 211 28.68 9.43 -16.73
N ASN A 212 27.40 9.82 -16.78
CA ASN A 212 26.95 11.11 -17.32
C ASN A 212 26.06 11.97 -16.41
N TYR A 213 25.45 11.45 -15.35
CA TYR A 213 24.65 12.25 -14.42
C TYR A 213 25.33 12.29 -13.03
N LYS A 214 25.15 13.38 -12.28
CA LYS A 214 25.79 13.57 -10.96
C LYS A 214 24.94 12.95 -9.84
N THR A 215 24.29 11.81 -10.08
CA THR A 215 23.34 11.21 -9.13
C THR A 215 24.00 10.37 -8.04
N GLN A 216 25.19 9.81 -8.30
CA GLN A 216 26.04 9.09 -7.34
C GLN A 216 26.38 9.92 -6.09
N ASP A 217 26.37 11.26 -6.19
CA ASP A 217 26.81 12.17 -5.12
C ASP A 217 25.79 12.43 -4.01
N HIS A 218 24.58 11.86 -4.07
CA HIS A 218 23.51 12.16 -3.09
C HIS A 218 23.18 11.02 -2.13
N LEU A 219 23.92 9.92 -2.14
CA LEU A 219 23.59 8.77 -1.29
C LEU A 219 24.18 8.90 0.11
N PRO A 220 23.42 8.59 1.18
CA PRO A 220 23.95 8.57 2.53
C PRO A 220 25.08 7.57 2.69
N ARG A 221 26.19 8.03 3.25
CA ARG A 221 27.40 7.23 3.53
C ARG A 221 28.07 7.74 4.79
N VAL A 222 28.71 6.85 5.54
CA VAL A 222 29.50 7.23 6.72
C VAL A 222 30.95 7.30 6.31
N ILE A 223 31.55 8.48 6.43
CA ILE A 223 32.95 8.73 6.11
C ILE A 223 33.74 8.76 7.41
N VAL A 224 34.81 7.99 7.47
CA VAL A 224 35.67 7.91 8.64
C VAL A 224 36.91 8.79 8.44
N VAL A 225 37.05 9.84 9.26
CA VAL A 225 38.15 10.83 9.19
C VAL A 225 38.85 10.97 10.53
N GLY A 226 40.14 11.31 10.50
CA GLY A 226 40.97 11.38 11.70
C GLY A 226 42.46 11.43 11.38
N ASP A 227 43.25 11.94 12.32
CA ASP A 227 44.71 11.99 12.18
C ASP A 227 45.33 10.59 12.02
N GLN A 228 46.53 10.50 11.46
CA GLN A 228 47.27 9.23 11.39
C GLN A 228 47.38 8.61 12.80
N SER A 229 47.14 7.30 12.90
CA SER A 229 47.19 6.53 14.16
C SER A 229 46.12 6.90 15.22
N SER A 230 45.10 7.68 14.87
CA SER A 230 43.98 8.03 15.76
C SER A 230 42.99 6.88 16.03
N GLY A 231 43.19 5.71 15.44
CA GLY A 231 42.33 4.54 15.65
C GLY A 231 41.16 4.41 14.67
N LYS A 232 41.15 5.14 13.55
CA LYS A 232 40.10 5.08 12.50
C LYS A 232 39.70 3.66 12.09
N THR A 233 40.66 2.95 11.54
CA THR A 233 40.49 1.58 11.06
C THR A 233 40.06 0.65 12.20
N SER A 234 40.56 0.85 13.42
CA SER A 234 40.13 0.08 14.59
C SER A 234 38.67 0.31 14.97
N VAL A 235 38.16 1.54 14.89
CA VAL A 235 36.73 1.85 15.10
C VAL A 235 35.89 1.19 14.00
N LEU A 236 36.32 1.28 12.74
CA LEU A 236 35.61 0.67 11.62
C LEU A 236 35.52 -0.86 11.77
N GLU A 237 36.61 -1.53 12.16
CA GLU A 237 36.63 -2.97 12.44
C GLU A 237 35.67 -3.38 13.57
N MET A 238 35.49 -2.53 14.59
CA MET A 238 34.55 -2.77 15.68
C MET A 238 33.08 -2.65 15.23
N ILE A 239 32.79 -1.72 14.31
CA ILE A 239 31.47 -1.55 13.69
C ILE A 239 31.19 -2.71 12.71
N ALA A 240 32.17 -3.09 11.88
CA ALA A 240 32.07 -4.20 10.94
C ALA A 240 32.06 -5.58 11.62
N GLY A 241 32.48 -5.66 12.88
CA GLY A 241 32.53 -6.91 13.65
C GLY A 241 33.64 -7.87 13.20
N ALA A 242 34.62 -7.40 12.44
CA ALA A 242 35.76 -8.20 11.99
C ALA A 242 37.02 -7.34 11.80
N ARG A 243 38.17 -7.95 12.08
CA ARG A 243 39.49 -7.33 11.90
C ARG A 243 39.97 -7.52 10.45
N ILE A 244 39.41 -6.77 9.51
CA ILE A 244 39.57 -6.97 8.05
C ILE A 244 40.74 -6.19 7.43
N PHE A 245 41.35 -5.24 8.14
CA PHE A 245 42.40 -4.39 7.59
C PHE A 245 43.82 -4.85 7.97
N PRO A 246 44.83 -4.57 7.15
CA PRO A 246 46.23 -4.88 7.46
C PRO A 246 46.76 -4.03 8.63
N ARG A 247 47.75 -4.57 9.35
CA ARG A 247 48.37 -3.94 10.52
C ARG A 247 49.89 -3.94 10.38
N GLY A 248 50.51 -2.77 10.38
CA GLY A 248 51.96 -2.63 10.50
C GLY A 248 52.31 -1.53 11.50
N ALA A 249 53.41 -1.73 12.22
CA ALA A 249 53.90 -0.76 13.18
C ALA A 249 54.72 0.29 12.42
N GLY A 250 54.33 1.56 12.52
CA GLY A 250 55.09 2.70 11.98
C GLY A 250 54.90 3.00 10.50
N GLU A 251 54.29 2.11 9.71
CA GLU A 251 54.05 2.32 8.27
C GLU A 251 52.59 2.73 7.98
N MET A 252 52.38 3.59 6.98
CA MET A 252 51.05 4.00 6.53
C MET A 252 50.31 2.84 5.84
N MET A 253 49.25 2.36 6.49
CA MET A 253 48.45 1.21 6.04
C MET A 253 47.36 1.61 5.02
N THR A 254 46.50 2.58 5.36
CA THR A 254 45.39 3.00 4.48
C THR A 254 45.88 4.04 3.45
N ARG A 255 46.29 3.58 2.26
CA ARG A 255 46.80 4.43 1.16
C ARG A 255 45.75 4.88 0.15
N SER A 256 44.57 4.26 0.18
CA SER A 256 43.44 4.56 -0.70
C SER A 256 42.11 4.49 0.08
N PRO A 257 41.06 5.21 -0.35
CA PRO A 257 39.72 5.06 0.22
C PRO A 257 39.21 3.61 0.15
N VAL A 258 38.71 3.08 1.26
CA VAL A 258 38.11 1.74 1.31
C VAL A 258 36.62 1.83 1.65
N LYS A 259 35.78 1.46 0.70
CA LYS A 259 34.32 1.39 0.85
C LYS A 259 33.93 -0.01 1.32
N VAL A 260 33.42 -0.11 2.54
CA VAL A 260 32.91 -1.34 3.16
C VAL A 260 31.40 -1.25 3.27
N THR A 261 30.69 -2.10 2.53
CA THR A 261 29.24 -2.23 2.60
C THR A 261 28.87 -3.29 3.62
N LEU A 262 28.22 -2.90 4.70
CA LEU A 262 27.79 -3.80 5.77
C LEU A 262 26.39 -4.34 5.49
N LYS A 263 26.20 -5.65 5.63
CA LYS A 263 24.91 -6.32 5.45
C LYS A 263 24.62 -7.33 6.58
N GLU A 264 23.35 -7.45 6.95
CA GLU A 264 22.92 -8.52 7.86
C GLU A 264 22.82 -9.85 7.10
N GLY A 265 23.41 -10.90 7.65
CA GLY A 265 23.32 -12.24 7.08
C GLY A 265 23.59 -13.37 8.07
N PRO A 266 23.34 -14.63 7.66
CA PRO A 266 23.44 -15.79 8.54
C PRO A 266 24.89 -16.19 8.88
N TYR A 267 25.84 -15.87 8.00
CA TYR A 267 27.26 -16.20 8.14
C TYR A 267 28.10 -14.93 8.06
N HIS A 268 29.23 -14.91 8.75
CA HIS A 268 30.14 -13.77 8.78
C HIS A 268 31.12 -13.86 7.61
N LEU A 269 30.77 -13.27 6.47
CA LEU A 269 31.45 -13.41 5.18
C LEU A 269 31.91 -12.04 4.66
N ALA A 270 33.04 -12.01 3.95
CA ALA A 270 33.48 -10.83 3.19
C ALA A 270 33.70 -11.18 1.71
N ARG A 271 33.43 -10.22 0.82
CA ARG A 271 33.61 -10.37 -0.63
C ARG A 271 33.94 -9.03 -1.27
N PHE A 272 34.87 -9.01 -2.23
CA PHE A 272 35.15 -7.80 -3.02
C PHE A 272 34.15 -7.64 -4.17
N LYS A 273 33.87 -6.40 -4.59
CA LYS A 273 32.89 -6.13 -5.67
C LYS A 273 33.29 -6.77 -7.01
N ASP A 274 34.58 -6.86 -7.28
CA ASP A 274 35.19 -7.36 -8.52
C ASP A 274 35.61 -8.84 -8.46
N SER A 275 35.29 -9.55 -7.37
CA SER A 275 35.68 -10.94 -7.16
C SER A 275 34.52 -11.79 -6.66
N SER A 276 34.39 -13.00 -7.20
CA SER A 276 33.42 -14.00 -6.71
C SER A 276 33.90 -14.75 -5.46
N ARG A 277 35.16 -14.55 -5.03
CA ARG A 277 35.72 -15.23 -3.86
C ARG A 277 35.09 -14.69 -2.57
N GLU A 278 34.56 -15.59 -1.77
CA GLU A 278 34.04 -15.31 -0.42
C GLU A 278 35.11 -15.70 0.62
N PHE A 279 35.24 -14.87 1.65
CA PHE A 279 36.14 -15.08 2.78
C PHE A 279 35.32 -15.25 4.06
N ASP A 280 35.46 -16.37 4.74
CA ASP A 280 34.84 -16.67 6.01
C ASP A 280 35.60 -15.99 7.16
N LEU A 281 34.99 -14.94 7.71
CA LEU A 281 35.57 -14.11 8.77
C LEU A 281 35.63 -14.83 10.13
N SER A 282 34.97 -15.99 10.27
CA SER A 282 35.09 -16.83 11.47
C SER A 282 36.39 -17.63 11.51
N LYS A 283 37.04 -17.85 10.35
CA LYS A 283 38.30 -18.59 10.25
C LYS A 283 39.50 -17.63 10.20
N GLN A 284 40.44 -17.82 11.11
CA GLN A 284 41.62 -16.95 11.22
C GLN A 284 42.52 -16.99 9.96
N SER A 285 42.59 -18.13 9.27
CA SER A 285 43.35 -18.27 8.01
C SER A 285 42.74 -17.44 6.87
N GLU A 286 41.42 -17.51 6.69
CA GLU A 286 40.72 -16.76 5.65
C GLU A 286 40.68 -15.26 5.95
N LEU A 287 40.59 -14.88 7.23
CA LEU A 287 40.74 -13.49 7.66
C LEU A 287 42.15 -12.95 7.38
N ALA A 288 43.20 -13.76 7.58
CA ALA A 288 44.57 -13.38 7.25
C ALA A 288 44.77 -13.22 5.73
N ASP A 289 44.18 -14.11 4.93
CA ASP A 289 44.18 -14.01 3.47
C ASP A 289 43.44 -12.76 2.98
N LEU A 290 42.28 -12.44 3.57
CA LEU A 290 41.53 -11.21 3.27
C LEU A 290 42.39 -9.97 3.54
N ARG A 291 43.07 -9.90 4.68
CA ARG A 291 43.97 -8.77 5.00
C ARG A 291 45.10 -8.63 3.98
N ARG A 292 45.71 -9.76 3.59
CA ARG A 292 46.77 -9.79 2.58
C ARG A 292 46.25 -9.27 1.23
N GLU A 293 45.06 -9.68 0.84
CA GLU A 293 44.40 -9.24 -0.40
C GLU A 293 44.09 -7.73 -0.37
N VAL A 294 43.57 -7.22 0.76
CA VAL A 294 43.36 -5.77 0.95
C VAL A 294 44.67 -5.01 0.82
N GLU A 295 45.75 -5.51 1.42
CA GLU A 295 47.08 -4.87 1.35
C GLU A 295 47.63 -4.85 -0.09
N ILE A 296 47.50 -5.95 -0.83
CA ILE A 296 47.92 -6.05 -2.23
C ILE A 296 47.15 -5.02 -3.08
N ARG A 297 45.82 -4.93 -2.90
CA ARG A 297 44.97 -3.97 -3.62
C ARG A 297 45.29 -2.52 -3.26
N MET A 298 45.57 -2.23 -1.99
CA MET A 298 46.03 -0.90 -1.58
C MET A 298 47.34 -0.52 -2.26
N LYS A 299 48.31 -1.44 -2.33
CA LYS A 299 49.60 -1.20 -3.00
C LYS A 299 49.44 -1.04 -4.51
N SER A 300 48.55 -1.80 -5.15
CA SER A 300 48.33 -1.73 -6.60
C SER A 300 47.58 -0.46 -7.07
N CYS A 301 46.74 0.13 -6.20
CA CYS A 301 46.04 1.38 -6.49
C CYS A 301 46.99 2.59 -6.58
N VAL A 302 48.17 2.50 -5.97
CA VAL A 302 49.14 3.59 -5.91
C VAL A 302 50.05 3.51 -7.14
N LYS A 303 49.82 4.43 -8.11
CA LYS A 303 50.55 4.50 -9.38
C LYS A 303 51.52 5.69 -9.40
N ASN A 304 52.54 5.63 -10.25
CA ASN A 304 53.43 6.75 -10.61
C ASN A 304 54.24 7.37 -9.44
N GLY A 305 54.68 6.57 -8.47
CA GLY A 305 55.54 7.06 -7.37
C GLY A 305 54.83 7.94 -6.33
N ARG A 306 53.49 8.07 -6.39
CA ARG A 306 52.69 8.69 -5.33
C ARG A 306 52.63 7.80 -4.10
N SER A 307 52.26 8.34 -2.94
CA SER A 307 52.06 7.53 -1.71
C SER A 307 50.59 7.21 -1.42
N VAL A 308 49.65 7.92 -2.05
CA VAL A 308 48.20 7.74 -1.89
C VAL A 308 47.48 7.77 -3.25
N SER A 309 46.30 7.15 -3.31
CA SER A 309 45.47 7.12 -4.51
C SER A 309 44.01 7.50 -4.20
N SER A 310 43.33 8.09 -5.19
CA SER A 310 41.89 8.36 -5.16
C SER A 310 41.04 7.14 -5.56
N ASP A 311 41.66 6.09 -6.08
CA ASP A 311 40.98 4.86 -6.51
C ASP A 311 40.35 4.15 -5.30
N VAL A 312 39.08 3.74 -5.41
CA VAL A 312 38.31 3.20 -4.29
C VAL A 312 38.30 1.68 -4.28
N ILE A 313 38.70 1.08 -3.17
CA ILE A 313 38.58 -0.37 -2.96
C ILE A 313 37.20 -0.65 -2.35
N SER A 314 36.36 -1.41 -3.07
CA SER A 314 34.99 -1.72 -2.63
C SER A 314 34.82 -3.18 -2.22
N MET A 315 34.31 -3.42 -1.02
CA MET A 315 33.99 -4.75 -0.50
C MET A 315 32.66 -4.76 0.27
N THR A 316 32.08 -5.94 0.42
CA THR A 316 30.87 -6.20 1.19
C THR A 316 31.19 -7.15 2.33
N VAL A 317 30.75 -6.82 3.54
CA VAL A 317 30.85 -7.66 4.74
C VAL A 317 29.44 -7.98 5.21
N GLU A 318 29.13 -9.26 5.26
CA GLU A 318 27.83 -9.80 5.68
C GLU A 318 27.99 -10.56 7.00
N GLY A 319 27.07 -10.39 7.94
CA GLY A 319 27.14 -11.15 9.20
C GLY A 319 25.97 -10.95 10.16
N PRO A 320 25.85 -11.83 11.17
CA PRO A 320 24.69 -11.84 12.06
C PRO A 320 24.70 -10.65 13.02
N GLY A 321 23.65 -9.84 13.00
CA GLY A 321 23.52 -8.66 13.87
C GLY A 321 24.35 -7.45 13.45
N ILE A 322 24.95 -7.47 12.24
CA ILE A 322 25.58 -6.30 11.65
C ILE A 322 24.49 -5.35 11.14
N GLN A 323 24.57 -4.09 11.54
CA GLN A 323 23.68 -3.03 11.06
C GLN A 323 24.04 -2.68 9.61
N ARG A 324 23.02 -2.62 8.74
CA ARG A 324 23.24 -2.32 7.32
C ARG A 324 23.61 -0.86 7.12
N MET A 325 24.81 -0.58 6.61
CA MET A 325 25.30 0.76 6.30
C MET A 325 26.52 0.71 5.37
N VAL A 326 26.86 1.85 4.78
CA VAL A 326 28.06 2.00 3.93
C VAL A 326 29.09 2.84 4.68
N LEU A 327 30.25 2.25 4.96
CA LEU A 327 31.38 2.89 5.62
C LEU A 327 32.49 3.16 4.60
N VAL A 328 33.12 4.33 4.67
CA VAL A 328 34.28 4.69 3.85
C VAL A 328 35.45 5.05 4.75
N ASP A 329 36.48 4.21 4.81
CA ASP A 329 37.74 4.51 5.50
C ASP A 329 38.60 5.41 4.61
N LEU A 330 39.02 6.56 5.13
CA LEU A 330 39.89 7.48 4.42
C LEU A 330 41.34 7.43 4.97
N PRO A 331 42.35 7.71 4.12
CA PRO A 331 43.72 7.88 4.56
C PRO A 331 43.82 8.87 5.74
N GLY A 332 44.65 8.56 6.73
CA GLY A 332 44.81 9.41 7.90
C GLY A 332 45.51 10.73 7.57
N ILE A 333 45.01 11.83 8.11
CA ILE A 333 45.63 13.14 7.92
C ILE A 333 47.00 13.17 8.60
N ILE A 334 48.02 13.59 7.86
CA ILE A 334 49.42 13.70 8.31
C ILE A 334 49.84 15.16 8.44
N SER A 335 50.64 15.47 9.46
CA SER A 335 51.23 16.79 9.67
C SER A 335 52.62 16.90 9.06
N THR A 336 53.40 15.82 9.03
CA THR A 336 54.75 15.74 8.45
C THR A 336 54.86 14.60 7.45
N VAL A 337 55.66 14.79 6.40
CA VAL A 337 55.94 13.79 5.35
C VAL A 337 57.27 13.12 5.71
N THR A 338 57.35 11.78 5.69
CA THR A 338 58.60 11.04 5.94
C THR A 338 59.45 10.97 4.66
N THR A 339 60.73 10.61 4.78
CA THR A 339 61.67 10.47 3.64
C THR A 339 61.24 9.43 2.61
N GLU A 340 60.34 8.52 2.96
CA GLU A 340 59.81 7.46 2.07
C GLU A 340 58.49 7.87 1.37
N MET A 341 57.92 9.03 1.71
CA MET A 341 56.65 9.50 1.16
C MET A 341 56.86 10.58 0.10
N ALA A 342 55.99 10.63 -0.89
CA ALA A 342 55.99 11.67 -1.92
C ALA A 342 55.68 13.04 -1.28
N GLU A 343 56.30 14.11 -1.78
CA GLU A 343 56.16 15.46 -1.21
C GLU A 343 54.70 15.98 -1.24
N ASP A 344 53.91 15.57 -2.23
CA ASP A 344 52.51 15.95 -2.43
C ASP A 344 51.50 15.16 -1.57
N THR A 345 51.95 14.14 -0.83
CA THR A 345 51.08 13.20 -0.11
C THR A 345 50.15 13.90 0.87
N ARG A 346 50.64 14.93 1.58
CA ARG A 346 49.84 15.67 2.56
C ARG A 346 48.63 16.34 1.92
N ASP A 347 48.84 16.99 0.77
CA ASP A 347 47.81 17.75 0.09
C ASP A 347 46.84 16.82 -0.65
N ALA A 348 47.34 15.72 -1.22
CA ALA A 348 46.51 14.67 -1.81
C ALA A 348 45.53 14.06 -0.79
N ILE A 349 45.98 13.75 0.44
CA ILE A 349 45.09 13.24 1.50
C ILE A 349 44.02 14.27 1.87
N LYS A 350 44.39 15.56 1.98
CA LYS A 350 43.43 16.63 2.28
C LYS A 350 42.40 16.78 1.16
N GLU A 351 42.81 16.72 -0.09
CA GLU A 351 41.93 16.81 -1.24
C GLU A 351 40.94 15.65 -1.28
N ILE A 352 41.41 14.41 -1.15
CA ILE A 352 40.55 13.22 -1.04
C ILE A 352 39.54 13.40 0.10
N THR A 353 40.01 13.78 1.29
CA THR A 353 39.13 13.95 2.45
C THR A 353 38.06 15.01 2.19
N LYS A 354 38.43 16.16 1.61
CA LYS A 354 37.48 17.23 1.25
C LYS A 354 36.44 16.77 0.24
N THR A 355 36.84 16.07 -0.82
CA THR A 355 35.94 15.56 -1.87
C THR A 355 34.88 14.60 -1.31
N TYR A 356 35.26 13.75 -0.36
CA TYR A 356 34.28 12.88 0.30
C TYR A 356 33.36 13.67 1.23
N MET A 357 33.90 14.59 2.05
CA MET A 357 33.13 15.38 3.00
C MET A 357 32.21 16.44 2.36
N SER A 358 32.50 16.90 1.14
CA SER A 358 31.68 17.89 0.43
C SER A 358 30.29 17.36 0.06
N ASN A 359 30.09 16.03 0.03
CA ASN A 359 28.78 15.44 -0.16
C ASN A 359 27.87 15.78 1.05
N PRO A 360 26.73 16.47 0.86
CA PRO A 360 25.86 16.91 1.95
C PRO A 360 25.17 15.75 2.69
N ASN A 361 25.02 14.60 2.03
CA ASN A 361 24.41 13.39 2.57
C ASN A 361 25.44 12.48 3.25
N ALA A 362 26.70 12.89 3.38
CA ALA A 362 27.69 12.11 4.10
C ALA A 362 27.71 12.43 5.61
N ILE A 363 27.65 11.38 6.43
CA ILE A 363 27.87 11.42 7.87
C ILE A 363 29.37 11.39 8.14
N ILE A 364 29.87 12.37 8.87
CA ILE A 364 31.30 12.51 9.17
C ILE A 364 31.56 11.88 10.55
N LEU A 365 32.26 10.74 10.56
CA LEU A 365 32.75 10.11 11.77
C LEU A 365 34.17 10.62 12.06
N CYS A 366 34.28 11.62 12.93
CA CYS A 366 35.53 12.29 13.28
C CYS A 366 36.21 11.58 14.47
N ILE A 367 37.36 10.95 14.22
CA ILE A 367 38.05 10.08 15.18
C ILE A 367 39.35 10.74 15.66
N GLN A 368 39.43 10.94 16.97
CA GLN A 368 40.57 11.55 17.65
C GLN A 368 41.19 10.61 18.69
N ASP A 369 42.51 10.73 18.88
CA ASP A 369 43.25 10.03 19.92
C ASP A 369 43.14 10.80 21.25
N GLY A 370 42.60 10.18 22.29
CA GLY A 370 42.48 10.78 23.62
C GLY A 370 43.78 10.85 24.41
N SER A 371 44.81 10.10 24.02
CA SER A 371 46.13 10.09 24.68
C SER A 371 47.08 11.20 24.20
N VAL A 372 46.72 11.90 23.12
CA VAL A 372 47.52 12.96 22.50
C VAL A 372 46.80 14.30 22.62
N ASP A 373 47.56 15.39 22.69
CA ASP A 373 46.99 16.75 22.75
C ASP A 373 46.11 17.05 21.54
N ALA A 374 44.83 17.25 21.82
CA ALA A 374 43.83 17.45 20.79
C ALA A 374 43.97 18.75 19.98
N GLU A 375 44.68 19.74 20.52
CA GLU A 375 44.97 21.03 19.85
C GLU A 375 45.94 20.90 18.68
N ARG A 376 46.67 19.78 18.58
CA ARG A 376 47.57 19.49 17.46
C ARG A 376 46.85 18.89 16.25
N SER A 377 45.55 18.62 16.38
CA SER A 377 44.76 17.91 15.39
C SER A 377 44.31 18.83 14.26
N ILE A 378 44.68 18.48 13.03
CA ILE A 378 44.28 19.24 11.84
C ILE A 378 42.88 18.80 11.38
N VAL A 379 42.44 17.58 11.72
CA VAL A 379 41.15 17.05 11.28
C VAL A 379 39.96 17.85 11.81
N THR A 380 40.02 18.33 13.06
CA THR A 380 38.90 19.07 13.67
C THR A 380 38.62 20.38 12.95
N ASP A 381 39.67 21.06 12.47
CA ASP A 381 39.55 22.31 11.71
C ASP A 381 38.95 22.07 10.33
N ILE A 382 39.39 21.00 9.65
CA ILE A 382 38.85 20.63 8.34
C ILE A 382 37.37 20.26 8.45
N VAL A 383 36.99 19.49 9.48
CA VAL A 383 35.58 19.11 9.72
C VAL A 383 34.74 20.34 10.06
N SER A 384 35.24 21.26 10.89
CA SER A 384 34.54 22.51 11.23
C SER A 384 34.27 23.39 10.01
N GLN A 385 35.17 23.40 9.02
CA GLN A 385 34.96 24.11 7.76
C GLN A 385 33.88 23.46 6.88
N MET A 386 33.72 22.13 6.94
CA MET A 386 32.80 21.36 6.08
C MET A 386 31.40 21.15 6.69
N ASP A 387 31.30 21.12 8.02
CA ASP A 387 30.05 21.04 8.78
C ASP A 387 30.09 21.99 10.00
N PRO A 388 30.01 23.32 9.79
CA PRO A 388 30.11 24.31 10.87
C PRO A 388 29.03 24.17 11.96
N ASN A 389 27.88 23.59 11.59
CA ASN A 389 26.74 23.42 12.48
C ASN A 389 26.71 22.05 13.17
N GLY A 390 27.59 21.11 12.78
CA GLY A 390 27.63 19.76 13.35
C GLY A 390 26.39 18.92 13.06
N LYS A 391 25.67 19.20 11.96
CA LYS A 391 24.38 18.54 11.67
C LYS A 391 24.53 17.09 11.21
N ARG A 392 25.74 16.70 10.80
CA ARG A 392 26.04 15.37 10.23
C ARG A 392 27.37 14.82 10.73
N THR A 393 27.93 15.40 11.78
CA THR A 393 29.22 15.01 12.37
C THR A 393 29.00 14.24 13.68
N ILE A 394 29.66 13.10 13.84
CA ILE A 394 29.75 12.34 15.09
C ILE A 394 31.21 12.32 15.52
N PHE A 395 31.49 12.76 16.74
CA PHE A 395 32.84 12.80 17.28
C PHE A 395 33.12 11.57 18.14
N VAL A 396 34.29 10.95 17.93
CA VAL A 396 34.72 9.74 18.62
C VAL A 396 36.11 9.92 19.19
N LEU A 397 36.21 9.81 20.51
CA LEU A 397 37.46 9.80 21.25
C LEU A 397 37.89 8.35 21.51
N THR A 398 39.05 7.97 20.98
CA THR A 398 39.63 6.63 21.15
C THR A 398 40.76 6.63 22.18
N LYS A 399 41.25 5.44 22.58
CA LYS A 399 42.37 5.26 23.54
C LYS A 399 42.15 5.96 24.88
N VAL A 400 40.89 6.02 25.32
CA VAL A 400 40.49 6.69 26.56
C VAL A 400 41.06 5.99 27.80
N ASP A 401 41.32 4.69 27.68
CA ASP A 401 42.03 3.86 28.65
C ASP A 401 43.47 4.34 28.89
N LEU A 402 44.21 4.67 27.84
CA LEU A 402 45.56 5.24 27.94
C LEU A 402 45.52 6.67 28.47
N ALA A 403 44.52 7.45 28.06
CA ALA A 403 44.32 8.82 28.55
C ALA A 403 44.06 8.88 30.07
N GLU A 404 43.32 7.90 30.61
CA GLU A 404 43.06 7.76 32.05
C GLU A 404 44.32 7.31 32.82
N GLN A 405 45.11 6.39 32.26
CA GLN A 405 46.35 5.89 32.89
C GLN A 405 47.44 6.97 32.97
N ASN A 406 47.56 7.82 31.95
CA ASN A 406 48.60 8.84 31.85
C ASN A 406 48.29 10.14 32.64
N MET A 407 47.24 10.15 33.49
CA MET A 407 46.78 11.33 34.26
C MET A 407 46.55 12.60 33.41
N THR A 408 46.02 12.46 32.20
CA THR A 408 45.58 13.60 31.40
C THR A 408 44.37 14.27 32.07
N ASN A 409 44.42 15.60 32.30
CA ASN A 409 43.42 16.39 33.03
C ASN A 409 41.95 15.88 32.85
N PRO A 410 41.29 15.30 33.87
CA PRO A 410 39.91 14.79 33.76
C PRO A 410 38.89 15.86 33.32
N SER A 411 39.12 17.10 33.76
CA SER A 411 38.34 18.28 33.37
C SER A 411 38.45 18.60 31.88
N ARG A 412 39.56 18.24 31.22
CA ARG A 412 39.78 18.42 29.77
C ARG A 412 38.99 17.38 28.98
N LEU A 413 39.03 16.11 29.39
CA LEU A 413 38.24 15.04 28.76
C LEU A 413 36.74 15.36 28.83
N GLN A 414 36.29 15.90 29.96
CA GLN A 414 34.92 16.38 30.11
C GLN A 414 34.59 17.49 29.11
N LYS A 415 35.45 18.51 28.98
CA LYS A 415 35.25 19.60 28.00
C LYS A 415 35.22 19.12 26.55
N ILE A 416 35.96 18.06 26.21
CA ILE A 416 35.93 17.43 24.88
C ILE A 416 34.58 16.78 24.63
N LEU A 417 34.10 15.96 25.57
CA LEU A 417 32.86 15.20 25.41
C LEU A 417 31.59 16.04 25.60
N ASP A 418 31.70 17.17 26.30
CA ASP A 418 30.69 18.23 26.33
C ASP A 418 30.65 19.05 25.03
N GLY A 419 31.62 18.87 24.13
CA GLY A 419 31.74 19.67 22.90
C GLY A 419 32.12 21.13 23.14
N LYS A 420 32.77 21.44 24.27
CA LYS A 420 33.17 22.81 24.66
C LYS A 420 34.64 23.12 24.35
N LEU A 421 35.47 22.11 24.08
CA LEU A 421 36.90 22.31 23.83
C LEU A 421 37.19 22.81 22.41
N PHE A 422 36.46 22.32 21.41
CA PHE A 422 36.70 22.65 20.01
C PHE A 422 35.64 23.61 19.46
N PRO A 423 35.98 24.43 18.46
CA PRO A 423 35.00 25.24 17.72
C PRO A 423 34.06 24.39 16.85
N MET A 424 34.36 23.10 16.68
CA MET A 424 33.55 22.13 15.93
C MET A 424 32.36 21.65 16.76
N LYS A 425 31.21 21.49 16.11
CA LYS A 425 29.99 20.92 16.70
C LYS A 425 29.74 19.52 16.13
N ALA A 426 29.16 18.63 16.94
CA ALA A 426 28.78 17.29 16.53
C ALA A 426 27.40 16.92 17.09
N LEU A 427 26.68 16.02 16.41
CA LEU A 427 25.43 15.42 16.86
C LEU A 427 25.60 14.62 18.15
N GLY A 428 26.78 14.04 18.34
CA GLY A 428 27.11 13.25 19.51
C GLY A 428 28.62 13.12 19.68
N TYR A 429 29.02 13.02 20.94
CA TYR A 429 30.41 12.81 21.38
C TYR A 429 30.47 11.47 22.10
N PHE A 430 31.34 10.58 21.62
CA PHE A 430 31.48 9.22 22.12
C PHE A 430 32.90 8.92 22.58
N ALA A 431 33.02 8.17 23.67
CA ALA A 431 34.28 7.64 24.19
C ALA A 431 34.33 6.13 23.97
N VAL A 432 35.38 5.63 23.32
CA VAL A 432 35.51 4.21 22.95
C VAL A 432 36.91 3.65 23.20
N VAL A 433 36.99 2.35 23.42
CA VAL A 433 38.22 1.58 23.56
C VAL A 433 38.25 0.48 22.51
N THR A 434 39.18 0.55 21.56
CA THR A 434 39.19 -0.30 20.35
C THR A 434 40.28 -1.39 20.35
N GLY A 435 40.91 -1.62 21.50
CA GLY A 435 41.84 -2.74 21.77
C GLY A 435 43.02 -2.34 22.67
N ARG A 436 43.80 -3.34 23.12
CA ARG A 436 44.93 -3.16 24.06
C ARG A 436 46.30 -2.98 23.39
N GLY A 437 46.32 -2.70 22.08
CA GLY A 437 47.55 -2.62 21.28
C GLY A 437 48.10 -3.96 20.77
N ASN A 438 47.52 -5.10 21.19
CA ASN A 438 47.90 -6.42 20.69
C ASN A 438 47.34 -6.71 19.28
N ARG A 439 48.13 -7.44 18.47
CA ARG A 439 47.78 -7.75 17.06
C ARG A 439 46.74 -8.85 16.91
N ASP A 440 46.62 -9.73 17.91
CA ASP A 440 45.81 -10.95 17.84
C ASP A 440 44.51 -10.89 18.65
N ASP A 441 44.17 -9.73 19.23
CA ASP A 441 42.93 -9.57 19.99
C ASP A 441 41.70 -9.71 19.07
N THR A 442 40.81 -10.63 19.44
CA THR A 442 39.52 -10.83 18.76
C THR A 442 38.56 -9.69 19.10
N ILE A 443 37.61 -9.38 18.19
CA ILE A 443 36.59 -8.34 18.42
C ILE A 443 35.81 -8.59 19.71
N GLN A 444 35.52 -9.85 20.03
CA GLN A 444 34.81 -10.21 21.26
C GLN A 444 35.62 -9.87 22.52
N SER A 445 36.92 -10.20 22.54
CA SER A 445 37.81 -9.86 23.67
C SER A 445 37.94 -8.36 23.93
N ILE A 446 37.85 -7.56 22.86
CA ILE A 446 37.93 -6.09 22.93
C ILE A 446 36.62 -5.52 23.49
N ARG A 447 35.47 -6.04 23.07
CA ARG A 447 34.16 -5.63 23.63
C ARG A 447 34.07 -5.93 25.12
N GLU A 448 34.54 -7.11 25.53
CA GLU A 448 34.57 -7.49 26.95
C GLU A 448 35.51 -6.58 27.74
N TYR A 449 36.68 -6.27 27.20
CA TYR A 449 37.61 -5.32 27.82
C TYR A 449 37.02 -3.92 27.94
N GLU A 450 36.42 -3.40 26.86
CA GLU A 450 35.79 -2.08 26.84
C GLU A 450 34.68 -1.97 27.89
N SER A 451 33.82 -2.99 27.97
CA SER A 451 32.75 -3.05 28.97
C SER A 451 33.30 -3.08 30.41
N GLN A 452 34.33 -3.88 30.67
CA GLN A 452 34.99 -3.92 31.98
C GLN A 452 35.69 -2.60 32.33
N PHE A 453 36.31 -1.94 31.35
CA PHE A 453 36.95 -0.65 31.54
C PHE A 453 35.94 0.42 31.95
N PHE A 454 34.88 0.63 31.15
CA PHE A 454 33.89 1.66 31.46
C PHE A 454 33.09 1.37 32.75
N SER A 455 32.91 0.11 33.12
CA SER A 455 32.28 -0.26 34.40
C SER A 455 33.14 0.09 35.61
N ASN A 456 34.48 0.04 35.47
CA ASN A 456 35.42 0.24 36.56
C ASN A 456 36.10 1.62 36.57
N SER A 457 36.06 2.34 35.46
CA SER A 457 36.72 3.64 35.23
C SER A 457 36.32 4.69 36.25
N LYS A 458 37.29 5.49 36.69
CA LYS A 458 37.06 6.63 37.59
C LYS A 458 36.30 7.74 36.87
N LEU A 459 36.45 7.86 35.54
CA LEU A 459 35.77 8.84 34.71
C LEU A 459 34.24 8.59 34.66
N CYS A 460 33.80 7.33 34.63
CA CYS A 460 32.38 6.99 34.72
C CYS A 460 31.82 7.20 36.15
N LYS A 461 32.59 6.80 37.18
CA LYS A 461 32.16 6.91 38.59
C LYS A 461 32.06 8.35 39.09
N THR A 462 32.81 9.27 38.51
CA THR A 462 32.76 10.71 38.83
C THR A 462 31.67 11.46 38.05
N GLY A 463 30.90 10.78 37.20
CA GLY A 463 29.83 11.39 36.39
C GLY A 463 30.34 12.22 35.20
N ILE A 464 31.63 12.11 34.84
CA ILE A 464 32.23 12.80 33.70
C ILE A 464 31.78 12.15 32.38
N LEU A 465 31.51 10.85 32.40
CA LEU A 465 31.06 10.07 31.25
C LEU A 465 29.64 9.56 31.44
N ASN A 466 28.72 9.92 30.52
CA ASN A 466 27.40 9.30 30.49
C ASN A 466 27.47 7.90 29.86
N GLY A 467 26.74 6.93 30.43
CA GLY A 467 26.73 5.55 29.93
C GLY A 467 26.29 5.41 28.47
N SER A 468 25.42 6.31 27.99
CA SER A 468 24.98 6.37 26.58
C SER A 468 26.04 6.88 25.61
N GLN A 469 27.05 7.61 26.10
CA GLN A 469 28.16 8.15 25.31
C GLN A 469 29.40 7.24 25.31
N CYS A 470 29.34 6.11 26.03
CA CYS A 470 30.45 5.18 26.15
C CYS A 470 30.18 3.92 25.34
N THR A 471 31.25 3.25 24.94
CA THR A 471 31.30 1.97 24.21
C THR A 471 31.13 2.06 22.69
N THR A 472 31.81 1.15 21.99
CA THR A 472 31.66 0.93 20.54
C THR A 472 30.25 0.50 20.15
N GLN A 473 29.50 -0.16 21.04
CA GLN A 473 28.12 -0.56 20.79
C GLN A 473 27.18 0.65 20.71
N SER A 474 27.25 1.56 21.69
CA SER A 474 26.46 2.80 21.69
C SER A 474 26.79 3.67 20.47
N LEU A 475 28.08 3.76 20.12
CA LEU A 475 28.53 4.43 18.90
C LEU A 475 27.91 3.82 17.64
N SER A 476 27.99 2.50 17.49
CA SER A 476 27.43 1.81 16.32
C SER A 476 25.92 2.01 16.18
N LEU A 477 25.19 2.07 17.31
CA LEU A 477 23.75 2.33 17.31
C LEU A 477 23.45 3.76 16.86
N ALA A 478 24.15 4.75 17.42
CA ALA A 478 23.97 6.16 17.08
C ALA A 478 24.30 6.46 15.61
N VAL A 479 25.39 5.88 15.08
CA VAL A 479 25.76 5.98 13.66
C VAL A 479 24.67 5.36 12.78
N SER A 480 24.15 4.18 13.16
CA SER A 480 23.06 3.51 12.44
C SER A 480 21.78 4.35 12.43
N GLU A 481 21.36 4.89 13.57
CA GLU A 481 20.16 5.74 13.65
C GLU A 481 20.28 7.00 12.79
N CYS A 482 21.43 7.68 12.84
CA CYS A 482 21.70 8.85 12.01
C CYS A 482 21.68 8.49 10.52
N PHE A 483 22.30 7.37 10.15
CA PHE A 483 22.30 6.85 8.79
C PHE A 483 20.88 6.59 8.28
N TRP A 484 20.06 5.88 9.06
CA TRP A 484 18.68 5.57 8.68
C TRP A 484 17.78 6.79 8.58
N LYS A 485 17.97 7.77 9.47
CA LYS A 485 17.25 9.04 9.41
C LYS A 485 17.54 9.79 8.10
N MET A 486 18.80 9.80 7.67
CA MET A 486 19.20 10.43 6.40
C MET A 486 18.74 9.64 5.18
N VAL A 487 18.81 8.30 5.20
CA VAL A 487 18.29 7.44 4.12
C VAL A 487 16.80 7.67 3.92
N LYS A 488 16.02 7.67 5.00
CA LYS A 488 14.56 7.88 4.91
C LYS A 488 14.23 9.25 4.29
N ALA A 489 14.85 10.31 4.79
CA ALA A 489 14.64 11.66 4.27
C ALA A 489 15.07 11.81 2.80
N SER A 490 16.20 11.23 2.42
CA SER A 490 16.71 11.28 1.04
C SER A 490 15.82 10.51 0.07
N VAL A 491 15.29 9.35 0.47
CA VAL A 491 14.39 8.55 -0.36
C VAL A 491 13.06 9.26 -0.55
N GLU A 492 12.49 9.84 0.50
CA GLU A 492 11.25 10.64 0.41
C GLU A 492 11.44 11.83 -0.54
N GLN A 493 12.54 12.59 -0.37
CA GLN A 493 12.86 13.72 -1.24
C GLN A 493 13.04 13.31 -2.72
N GLN A 494 13.77 12.23 -2.99
CA GLN A 494 13.94 11.75 -4.37
C GLN A 494 12.65 11.22 -4.96
N ALA A 495 11.85 10.49 -4.20
CA ALA A 495 10.55 10.00 -4.65
C ALA A 495 9.62 11.16 -5.03
N ASP A 496 9.60 12.24 -4.24
CA ASP A 496 8.80 13.42 -4.53
C ASP A 496 9.35 14.21 -5.73
N ALA A 497 10.67 14.30 -5.89
CA ALA A 497 11.29 14.88 -7.09
C ALA A 497 10.94 14.07 -8.36
N PHE A 498 10.94 12.74 -8.29
CA PHE A 498 10.52 11.88 -9.38
C PHE A 498 9.04 12.03 -9.69
N LYS A 499 8.17 12.09 -8.67
CA LYS A 499 6.73 12.35 -8.87
C LYS A 499 6.51 13.70 -9.54
N ALA A 500 7.21 14.75 -9.10
CA ALA A 500 7.11 16.08 -9.69
C ALA A 500 7.62 16.10 -11.13
N SER A 501 8.75 15.45 -11.42
CA SER A 501 9.28 15.33 -12.79
C SER A 501 8.32 14.55 -13.69
N ARG A 502 7.79 13.42 -13.20
CA ARG A 502 6.77 12.64 -13.91
C ARG A 502 5.52 13.48 -14.17
N PHE A 503 5.03 14.21 -13.17
CA PHE A 503 3.89 15.11 -13.32
C PHE A 503 4.16 16.22 -14.33
N ASN A 504 5.35 16.81 -14.34
CA ASN A 504 5.73 17.86 -15.29
C ASN A 504 5.81 17.31 -16.71
N LEU A 505 6.45 16.14 -16.91
CA LEU A 505 6.51 15.46 -18.20
C LEU A 505 5.13 15.03 -18.67
N GLU A 506 4.30 14.49 -17.78
CA GLU A 506 2.89 14.20 -18.05
C GLU A 506 2.14 15.48 -18.43
N THR A 507 2.39 16.61 -17.78
CA THR A 507 1.75 17.90 -18.07
C THR A 507 2.22 18.49 -19.40
N GLU A 508 3.51 18.42 -19.70
CA GLU A 508 4.10 18.84 -20.97
C GLU A 508 3.55 17.99 -22.12
N TRP A 509 3.45 16.67 -21.91
CA TRP A 509 2.82 15.75 -22.84
C TRP A 509 1.33 16.05 -23.02
N LYS A 510 0.59 16.29 -21.91
CA LYS A 510 -0.83 16.71 -21.90
C LYS A 510 -1.06 17.97 -22.72
N ASN A 511 -0.15 18.94 -22.65
CA ASN A 511 -0.24 20.21 -23.39
C ASN A 511 0.18 20.07 -24.86
N SER A 512 1.11 19.16 -25.16
CA SER A 512 1.65 18.99 -26.52
C SER A 512 0.74 18.15 -27.43
N PHE A 513 -0.02 17.20 -26.88
CA PHE A 513 -0.87 16.29 -27.66
C PHE A 513 -2.37 16.31 -27.27
N PRO A 514 -3.04 17.48 -27.21
CA PRO A 514 -4.41 17.59 -26.70
C PRO A 514 -5.48 16.92 -27.57
N ARG A 515 -5.17 16.58 -28.83
CA ARG A 515 -6.09 15.93 -29.78
C ARG A 515 -5.93 14.41 -29.89
N LEU A 516 -4.91 13.85 -29.25
CA LEU A 516 -4.62 12.40 -29.22
C LEU A 516 -4.80 11.82 -27.81
N ARG A 517 -5.36 12.61 -26.89
CA ARG A 517 -5.51 12.22 -25.49
C ARG A 517 -6.82 11.46 -25.29
N GLU A 518 -6.68 10.23 -24.85
CA GLU A 518 -7.72 9.43 -24.21
C GLU A 518 -7.75 9.75 -22.71
N LEU A 519 -8.93 9.84 -22.12
CA LEU A 519 -9.10 10.01 -20.67
C LEU A 519 -9.08 8.65 -20.01
N ASP A 520 -8.32 8.50 -18.93
CA ASP A 520 -8.39 7.27 -18.14
C ASP A 520 -9.70 7.22 -17.32
N ARG A 521 -10.05 6.04 -16.81
CA ARG A 521 -11.32 5.81 -16.11
C ARG A 521 -11.50 6.71 -14.88
N ASP A 522 -10.44 6.98 -14.14
CA ASP A 522 -10.52 7.76 -12.90
C ASP A 522 -10.71 9.25 -13.24
N GLU A 523 -10.01 9.75 -14.26
CA GLU A 523 -10.21 11.09 -14.83
C GLU A 523 -11.60 11.27 -15.43
N LEU A 524 -12.09 10.27 -16.17
CA LEU A 524 -13.44 10.27 -16.73
C LEU A 524 -14.49 10.24 -15.61
N PHE A 525 -14.30 9.43 -14.57
CA PHE A 525 -15.22 9.35 -13.45
C PHE A 525 -15.30 10.68 -12.69
N GLU A 526 -14.17 11.30 -12.33
CA GLU A 526 -14.19 12.58 -11.62
C GLU A 526 -14.76 13.71 -12.50
N LYS A 527 -14.46 13.70 -13.79
CA LYS A 527 -15.06 14.65 -14.74
C LYS A 527 -16.56 14.45 -14.86
N ALA A 528 -17.02 13.22 -15.12
CA ALA A 528 -18.43 12.89 -15.24
C ALA A 528 -19.19 13.18 -13.94
N LYS A 529 -18.62 12.86 -12.79
CA LYS A 529 -19.18 13.20 -11.48
C LYS A 529 -19.33 14.71 -11.30
N GLY A 530 -18.31 15.49 -11.65
CA GLY A 530 -18.37 16.96 -11.61
C GLY A 530 -19.47 17.49 -12.53
N GLU A 531 -19.45 17.08 -13.81
CA GLU A 531 -20.41 17.52 -14.82
C GLU A 531 -21.85 17.09 -14.48
N ILE A 532 -22.06 15.87 -13.98
CA ILE A 532 -23.38 15.38 -13.52
C ILE A 532 -23.86 16.19 -12.33
N LEU A 533 -23.01 16.50 -11.36
CA LEU A 533 -23.39 17.31 -10.19
C LEU A 533 -23.79 18.73 -10.61
N ASP A 534 -22.98 19.35 -11.47
CA ASP A 534 -23.26 20.69 -12.01
C ASP A 534 -24.57 20.68 -12.81
N GLU A 535 -24.79 19.67 -13.63
CA GLU A 535 -26.00 19.58 -14.44
C GLU A 535 -27.25 19.23 -13.62
N ILE A 536 -27.14 18.40 -12.57
CA ILE A 536 -28.23 18.20 -11.60
C ILE A 536 -28.60 19.53 -10.94
N VAL A 537 -27.61 20.35 -10.58
CA VAL A 537 -27.87 21.69 -10.02
C VAL A 537 -28.57 22.58 -11.05
N ASN A 538 -28.14 22.57 -12.32
CA ASN A 538 -28.79 23.33 -13.40
C ASN A 538 -30.23 22.85 -13.66
N LEU A 539 -30.44 21.54 -13.77
CA LEU A 539 -31.75 20.92 -13.96
C LEU A 539 -32.69 21.19 -12.77
N SER A 540 -32.16 21.31 -11.55
CA SER A 540 -32.96 21.67 -10.37
C SER A 540 -33.53 23.10 -10.42
N GLN A 541 -33.00 23.95 -11.30
CA GLN A 541 -33.46 25.32 -11.53
C GLN A 541 -34.53 25.42 -12.64
N LEU A 542 -34.74 24.36 -13.43
CA LEU A 542 -35.78 24.32 -14.44
C LEU A 542 -37.14 23.99 -13.81
N SER A 543 -38.18 24.73 -14.23
CA SER A 543 -39.56 24.39 -13.85
C SER A 543 -39.94 23.04 -14.46
N PRO A 544 -40.42 22.05 -13.68
CA PRO A 544 -40.55 20.68 -14.16
C PRO A 544 -41.74 20.55 -15.11
N VAL A 545 -41.45 20.52 -16.42
CA VAL A 545 -42.39 19.99 -17.42
C VAL A 545 -42.21 18.46 -17.53
N TYR A 546 -41.04 17.92 -17.15
CA TYR A 546 -40.72 16.49 -17.19
C TYR A 546 -40.08 16.01 -15.88
N TYR A 547 -40.56 14.89 -15.33
CA TYR A 547 -40.02 14.27 -14.10
C TYR A 547 -39.07 13.12 -14.46
N PHE A 548 -37.76 13.31 -14.27
CA PHE A 548 -36.80 12.20 -14.29
C PHE A 548 -36.86 11.41 -12.98
N LYS A 549 -36.80 10.08 -13.08
CA LYS A 549 -36.59 9.18 -11.94
C LYS A 549 -35.32 8.39 -12.17
N PHE A 550 -34.36 8.55 -11.27
CA PHE A 550 -33.07 7.88 -11.36
C PHE A 550 -33.02 6.67 -10.43
N VAL A 551 -32.61 5.53 -10.96
CA VAL A 551 -32.30 4.31 -10.20
C VAL A 551 -30.86 3.94 -10.54
N PHE A 552 -29.92 4.33 -9.68
CA PHE A 552 -28.51 3.96 -9.79
C PHE A 552 -28.18 2.91 -8.74
N GLU A 553 -27.47 1.87 -9.14
CA GLU A 553 -27.06 0.77 -8.29
C GLU A 553 -25.52 0.60 -8.29
N GLY A 554 -24.99 -0.29 -7.46
CA GLY A 554 -23.54 -0.42 -7.26
C GLY A 554 -23.03 -1.86 -7.26
N MET A 555 -23.87 -2.82 -7.67
CA MET A 555 -23.64 -4.25 -7.61
C MET A 555 -23.87 -4.95 -8.95
N GLU A 556 -24.02 -4.22 -10.06
CA GLU A 556 -24.28 -4.77 -11.41
C GLU A 556 -23.23 -5.85 -11.76
N GLU A 557 -21.96 -5.48 -11.65
CA GLU A 557 -20.78 -6.33 -11.87
C GLU A 557 -20.64 -7.49 -10.86
N SER A 558 -21.55 -7.56 -9.89
CA SER A 558 -21.63 -8.57 -8.83
C SER A 558 -23.03 -9.21 -8.72
N GLY A 559 -23.83 -9.09 -9.79
CA GLY A 559 -25.12 -9.73 -9.95
C GLY A 559 -26.31 -8.97 -9.36
N SER A 560 -26.24 -7.64 -9.26
CA SER A 560 -27.34 -6.73 -8.87
C SER A 560 -28.09 -7.14 -7.60
N LYS A 561 -27.37 -7.64 -6.59
CA LYS A 561 -27.96 -8.28 -5.40
C LYS A 561 -28.93 -7.36 -4.67
N GLY A 562 -30.20 -7.78 -4.60
CA GLY A 562 -31.29 -7.09 -3.91
C GLY A 562 -31.97 -5.97 -4.72
N LEU A 563 -31.50 -5.68 -5.94
CA LEU A 563 -32.11 -4.64 -6.79
C LEU A 563 -33.50 -5.06 -7.29
N ASP A 564 -33.66 -6.32 -7.70
CA ASP A 564 -34.94 -6.85 -8.17
C ASP A 564 -36.04 -6.69 -7.10
N ASP A 565 -35.73 -7.06 -5.85
CA ASP A 565 -36.65 -6.92 -4.71
C ASP A 565 -37.08 -5.46 -4.50
N VAL A 566 -36.14 -4.52 -4.64
CA VAL A 566 -36.41 -3.08 -4.49
C VAL A 566 -37.29 -2.56 -5.62
N ILE A 567 -37.01 -2.93 -6.87
CA ILE A 567 -37.81 -2.51 -8.03
C ILE A 567 -39.24 -3.02 -7.93
N ILE A 568 -39.41 -4.29 -7.54
CA ILE A 568 -40.73 -4.90 -7.34
C ILE A 568 -41.48 -4.20 -6.21
N ALA A 569 -40.82 -3.92 -5.08
CA ALA A 569 -41.43 -3.24 -3.94
C ALA A 569 -41.85 -1.79 -4.28
N GLU A 570 -41.06 -1.09 -5.08
CA GLU A 570 -41.27 0.31 -5.46
C GLU A 570 -42.08 0.48 -6.76
N ALA A 571 -42.51 -0.61 -7.40
CA ALA A 571 -43.31 -0.59 -8.63
C ALA A 571 -44.55 0.32 -8.50
N ASN A 572 -45.27 0.20 -7.38
CA ASN A 572 -46.45 1.02 -7.06
C ASN A 572 -46.12 2.28 -6.24
N GLY A 573 -44.86 2.48 -5.86
CA GLY A 573 -44.36 3.60 -5.07
C GLY A 573 -43.58 4.57 -5.95
N PHE A 574 -42.25 4.58 -5.79
CA PHE A 574 -41.36 5.43 -6.57
C PHE A 574 -41.57 5.30 -8.09
N LEU A 575 -41.85 4.10 -8.62
CA LEU A 575 -41.94 3.84 -10.06
C LEU A 575 -43.35 4.00 -10.67
N LYS A 576 -44.39 4.26 -9.87
CA LYS A 576 -45.80 4.24 -10.30
C LYS A 576 -46.14 5.05 -11.56
N ASN A 577 -45.53 6.23 -11.70
CA ASN A 577 -45.76 7.18 -12.81
C ASN A 577 -44.54 7.23 -13.75
N VAL A 578 -43.93 6.09 -14.05
CA VAL A 578 -42.90 6.00 -15.08
C VAL A 578 -43.59 5.66 -16.40
N ASP A 579 -43.32 6.41 -17.45
CA ASP A 579 -43.86 6.16 -18.78
C ASP A 579 -42.90 5.37 -19.67
N PHE A 580 -41.60 5.64 -19.53
CA PHE A 580 -40.53 5.03 -20.30
C PHE A 580 -39.34 4.70 -19.40
N VAL A 581 -38.64 3.61 -19.72
CA VAL A 581 -37.37 3.23 -19.06
C VAL A 581 -36.26 3.31 -20.09
N CYS A 582 -35.15 3.96 -19.74
CA CYS A 582 -33.96 4.09 -20.57
C CYS A 582 -32.73 3.65 -19.77
N ILE A 583 -31.89 2.81 -20.36
CA ILE A 583 -30.63 2.33 -19.80
C ILE A 583 -29.51 2.62 -20.79
N THR A 584 -28.38 3.14 -20.31
CA THR A 584 -27.19 3.40 -21.14
C THR A 584 -26.03 2.69 -20.50
N ASP A 585 -25.81 1.47 -20.98
CA ASP A 585 -24.80 0.54 -20.48
C ASP A 585 -24.50 -0.51 -21.57
N SER A 586 -24.29 -0.02 -22.79
CA SER A 586 -24.03 -0.86 -23.96
C SER A 586 -23.28 -0.07 -25.03
N ASN A 587 -22.72 -0.82 -26.00
CA ASN A 587 -21.82 -0.31 -27.01
C ASN A 587 -22.43 -0.42 -28.41
N TRP A 588 -21.89 0.35 -29.34
CA TRP A 588 -22.23 0.23 -30.76
C TRP A 588 -21.65 -1.04 -31.35
N LEU A 589 -22.31 -1.56 -32.39
CA LEU A 589 -21.83 -2.72 -33.12
C LEU A 589 -20.70 -2.38 -34.11
N SER A 590 -20.72 -1.16 -34.64
CA SER A 590 -19.79 -0.66 -35.66
C SER A 590 -19.41 0.78 -35.34
N SER A 591 -18.21 1.18 -35.77
CA SER A 591 -17.70 2.54 -35.62
C SER A 591 -18.35 3.53 -36.61
N GLU A 592 -18.98 3.00 -37.67
CA GLU A 592 -19.59 3.82 -38.72
C GLU A 592 -21.02 4.26 -38.40
N LYS A 593 -21.79 3.42 -37.70
CA LYS A 593 -23.23 3.60 -37.53
C LYS A 593 -23.68 3.37 -36.09
N PRO A 594 -24.40 4.34 -35.48
CA PRO A 594 -24.97 4.16 -34.14
C PRO A 594 -26.05 3.08 -34.14
N CYS A 595 -26.33 2.50 -32.97
CA CYS A 595 -27.41 1.55 -32.81
C CYS A 595 -28.29 1.84 -31.58
N LEU A 596 -29.44 1.20 -31.54
CA LEU A 596 -30.32 1.08 -30.38
C LEU A 596 -30.51 -0.40 -30.08
N THR A 597 -30.39 -0.76 -28.80
CA THR A 597 -30.43 -2.15 -28.39
C THR A 597 -31.82 -2.52 -27.86
N TYR A 598 -32.44 -3.54 -28.46
CA TYR A 598 -33.80 -4.01 -28.11
C TYR A 598 -33.83 -5.41 -27.50
N GLY A 599 -32.66 -6.03 -27.31
CA GLY A 599 -32.58 -7.32 -26.63
C GLY A 599 -31.19 -7.66 -26.13
N LEU A 600 -31.15 -8.44 -25.06
CA LEU A 600 -29.95 -8.91 -24.37
C LEU A 600 -30.07 -10.41 -24.13
N ARG A 601 -28.91 -11.08 -24.11
CA ARG A 601 -28.85 -12.47 -23.66
C ARG A 601 -28.99 -12.54 -22.15
N GLY A 602 -29.51 -13.67 -21.67
CA GLY A 602 -29.43 -14.03 -20.25
C GLY A 602 -28.08 -14.64 -19.91
N LEU A 603 -27.90 -15.03 -18.66
CA LEU A 603 -26.67 -15.63 -18.16
C LEU A 603 -26.99 -16.71 -17.13
N SER A 604 -26.41 -17.89 -17.28
CA SER A 604 -26.30 -18.89 -16.21
C SER A 604 -24.82 -19.15 -15.93
N TYR A 605 -24.34 -18.79 -14.73
CA TYR A 605 -22.96 -19.01 -14.34
C TYR A 605 -22.83 -20.26 -13.48
N PHE A 606 -21.86 -21.12 -13.77
CA PHE A 606 -21.68 -22.41 -13.10
C PHE A 606 -20.31 -22.54 -12.44
N TYR A 607 -20.29 -23.23 -11.29
CA TYR A 607 -19.09 -23.73 -10.63
C TYR A 607 -19.13 -25.26 -10.57
N ALA A 608 -18.16 -25.92 -11.19
CA ALA A 608 -17.93 -27.36 -11.09
C ALA A 608 -16.75 -27.63 -10.16
N GLU A 609 -17.04 -27.99 -8.91
CA GLU A 609 -16.06 -28.23 -7.88
C GLU A 609 -15.72 -29.73 -7.77
N ILE A 610 -14.43 -30.07 -7.84
CA ILE A 610 -13.93 -31.43 -7.61
C ILE A 610 -12.89 -31.43 -6.50
N GLU A 611 -13.08 -32.27 -5.48
CA GLU A 611 -12.14 -32.48 -4.38
C GLU A 611 -11.62 -33.93 -4.38
N CYS A 612 -10.30 -34.10 -4.35
CA CYS A 612 -9.63 -35.41 -4.32
C CYS A 612 -8.83 -35.66 -3.04
N ALA A 613 -8.39 -34.61 -2.34
CA ALA A 613 -7.53 -34.74 -1.16
C ALA A 613 -7.77 -33.65 -0.11
N ALA A 614 -7.33 -33.92 1.13
CA ALA A 614 -7.41 -32.94 2.22
C ALA A 614 -6.36 -31.82 2.10
N LYS A 615 -5.31 -32.00 1.29
CA LYS A 615 -4.20 -31.06 1.10
C LYS A 615 -3.58 -31.24 -0.29
N ASP A 616 -2.90 -30.22 -0.78
CA ASP A 616 -2.14 -30.31 -2.03
C ASP A 616 -1.05 -31.37 -1.91
N LEU A 617 -0.81 -32.10 -2.99
CA LEU A 617 0.13 -33.21 -3.02
C LEU A 617 1.31 -32.91 -3.95
N HIS A 618 2.50 -33.40 -3.58
CA HIS A 618 3.68 -33.29 -4.45
C HIS A 618 3.52 -34.24 -5.64
N SER A 619 3.49 -33.73 -6.87
CA SER A 619 3.10 -34.55 -8.03
C SER A 619 4.09 -35.68 -8.33
N GLY A 620 5.38 -35.52 -8.03
CA GLY A 620 6.36 -36.61 -8.17
C GLY A 620 6.24 -37.73 -7.13
N VAL A 621 5.63 -37.46 -5.97
CA VAL A 621 5.51 -38.46 -4.88
C VAL A 621 4.20 -39.23 -5.00
N TYR A 622 3.12 -38.54 -5.40
CA TYR A 622 1.78 -39.11 -5.45
C TYR A 622 1.27 -39.37 -6.88
N GLY A 623 1.98 -38.88 -7.90
CA GLY A 623 1.60 -39.02 -9.31
C GLY A 623 1.52 -40.48 -9.72
N GLY A 624 0.44 -40.83 -10.42
CA GLY A 624 0.12 -42.20 -10.80
C GLY A 624 -0.46 -43.07 -9.67
N SER A 625 -0.57 -42.54 -8.44
CA SER A 625 -1.11 -43.28 -7.28
C SER A 625 -2.47 -42.78 -6.80
N VAL A 626 -2.89 -41.57 -7.18
CA VAL A 626 -4.14 -40.93 -6.75
C VAL A 626 -4.97 -40.47 -7.95
N HIS A 627 -6.30 -40.47 -7.81
CA HIS A 627 -7.19 -39.85 -8.79
C HIS A 627 -7.13 -38.33 -8.63
N GLU A 628 -6.56 -37.65 -9.61
CA GLU A 628 -6.30 -36.22 -9.53
C GLU A 628 -7.55 -35.40 -9.86
N ALA A 629 -7.93 -34.45 -9.00
CA ALA A 629 -9.10 -33.59 -9.23
C ALA A 629 -9.00 -32.78 -10.55
N MET A 630 -7.78 -32.39 -10.93
CA MET A 630 -7.53 -31.68 -12.20
C MET A 630 -7.83 -32.54 -13.43
N THR A 631 -7.50 -33.83 -13.40
CA THR A 631 -7.77 -34.75 -14.52
C THR A 631 -9.26 -34.85 -14.77
N ASP A 632 -10.04 -35.11 -13.72
CA ASP A 632 -11.49 -35.21 -13.81
C ASP A 632 -12.13 -33.90 -14.29
N LEU A 633 -11.66 -32.76 -13.75
CA LEU A 633 -12.22 -31.47 -14.11
C LEU A 633 -11.98 -31.14 -15.59
N VAL A 634 -10.76 -31.35 -16.09
CA VAL A 634 -10.42 -31.09 -17.50
C VAL A 634 -11.25 -31.98 -18.42
N LEU A 635 -11.40 -33.27 -18.07
CA LEU A 635 -12.23 -34.19 -18.85
C LEU A 635 -13.71 -33.77 -18.86
N LEU A 636 -14.26 -33.32 -17.72
CA LEU A 636 -15.64 -32.81 -17.68
C LEU A 636 -15.81 -31.53 -18.49
N MET A 637 -14.93 -30.55 -18.30
CA MET A 637 -15.02 -29.27 -19.00
C MET A 637 -14.88 -29.43 -20.52
N SER A 638 -14.09 -30.41 -20.98
CA SER A 638 -13.95 -30.73 -22.41
C SER A 638 -15.24 -31.22 -23.09
N LYS A 639 -16.23 -31.68 -22.30
CA LYS A 639 -17.51 -32.21 -22.80
C LYS A 639 -18.62 -31.16 -22.86
N LEU A 640 -18.35 -29.90 -22.52
CA LEU A 640 -19.37 -28.86 -22.46
C LEU A 640 -19.63 -28.19 -23.82
N VAL A 641 -18.57 -27.93 -24.60
CA VAL A 641 -18.63 -27.21 -25.87
C VAL A 641 -17.54 -27.72 -26.82
N ASP A 642 -17.83 -27.78 -28.12
CA ASP A 642 -16.84 -28.15 -29.14
C ASP A 642 -16.04 -26.93 -29.66
N ASN A 643 -15.04 -27.20 -30.51
CA ASN A 643 -14.20 -26.16 -31.12
C ASN A 643 -14.92 -25.31 -32.19
N LYS A 644 -16.19 -25.59 -32.48
CA LYS A 644 -17.07 -24.79 -33.36
C LYS A 644 -18.10 -23.99 -32.54
N GLY A 645 -18.00 -24.00 -31.22
CA GLY A 645 -18.90 -23.28 -30.32
C GLY A 645 -20.25 -23.99 -30.08
N LYS A 646 -20.41 -25.24 -30.53
CA LYS A 646 -21.64 -26.00 -30.29
C LYS A 646 -21.66 -26.52 -28.85
N ILE A 647 -22.71 -26.16 -28.11
CA ILE A 647 -22.97 -26.68 -26.77
C ILE A 647 -23.33 -28.17 -26.88
N LEU A 648 -22.63 -29.01 -26.12
CA LEU A 648 -22.77 -30.47 -26.15
C LEU A 648 -23.73 -31.00 -25.07
N VAL A 649 -24.12 -30.15 -24.13
CA VAL A 649 -25.09 -30.47 -23.07
C VAL A 649 -26.46 -30.75 -23.69
N PRO A 650 -27.02 -31.96 -23.53
CA PRO A 650 -28.33 -32.32 -24.09
C PRO A 650 -29.45 -31.44 -23.54
N GLY A 651 -30.38 -31.06 -24.41
CA GLY A 651 -31.58 -30.31 -24.04
C GLY A 651 -31.43 -28.78 -23.98
N VAL A 652 -30.20 -28.25 -24.00
CA VAL A 652 -29.98 -26.79 -23.94
C VAL A 652 -30.52 -26.09 -25.18
N MET A 653 -30.48 -26.74 -26.34
CA MET A 653 -30.94 -26.17 -27.61
C MET A 653 -32.45 -26.30 -27.83
N ASP A 654 -33.17 -27.08 -27.01
CA ASP A 654 -34.56 -27.48 -27.28
C ASP A 654 -35.53 -26.30 -27.24
N ASP A 655 -35.29 -25.34 -26.34
CA ASP A 655 -36.15 -24.16 -26.16
C ASP A 655 -35.68 -22.96 -27.00
N VAL A 656 -34.61 -23.10 -27.79
CA VAL A 656 -34.15 -22.00 -28.64
C VAL A 656 -35.18 -21.76 -29.74
N ALA A 657 -35.71 -20.54 -29.82
CA ALA A 657 -36.68 -20.17 -30.86
C ALA A 657 -36.14 -20.51 -32.26
N PRO A 658 -36.98 -20.94 -33.23
CA PRO A 658 -36.54 -21.13 -34.60
C PRO A 658 -36.21 -19.77 -35.25
N LEU A 659 -35.18 -19.74 -36.10
CA LEU A 659 -34.87 -18.55 -36.91
C LEU A 659 -35.94 -18.40 -38.01
N THR A 660 -36.63 -17.27 -38.03
CA THR A 660 -37.63 -16.97 -39.07
C THR A 660 -36.97 -16.20 -40.22
N THR A 661 -37.51 -16.32 -41.44
CA THR A 661 -37.02 -15.54 -42.60
C THR A 661 -37.08 -14.03 -42.33
N HIS A 662 -38.11 -13.58 -41.64
CA HIS A 662 -38.25 -12.17 -41.27
C HIS A 662 -37.15 -11.69 -40.32
N GLU A 663 -36.78 -12.50 -39.31
CA GLU A 663 -35.67 -12.19 -38.40
C GLU A 663 -34.33 -12.23 -39.14
N GLU A 664 -34.14 -13.19 -40.06
CA GLU A 664 -32.92 -13.30 -40.87
C GLU A 664 -32.71 -12.06 -41.77
N ASP A 665 -33.77 -11.56 -42.40
CA ASP A 665 -33.74 -10.36 -43.25
C ASP A 665 -33.31 -9.09 -42.48
N LEU A 666 -33.52 -9.04 -41.17
CA LEU A 666 -33.05 -7.92 -40.33
C LEU A 666 -31.53 -7.90 -40.27
N TYR A 667 -30.87 -9.06 -40.13
CA TYR A 667 -29.41 -9.14 -40.01
C TYR A 667 -28.68 -8.74 -41.28
N HIS A 668 -29.28 -8.95 -42.45
CA HIS A 668 -28.67 -8.53 -43.71
C HIS A 668 -28.48 -7.01 -43.80
N LYS A 669 -29.37 -6.22 -43.18
CA LYS A 669 -29.42 -4.75 -43.27
C LYS A 669 -28.50 -4.02 -42.29
N ILE A 670 -27.99 -4.71 -41.28
CA ILE A 670 -27.21 -4.13 -40.18
C ILE A 670 -25.79 -3.80 -40.64
N GLU A 671 -25.21 -2.68 -40.27
CA GLU A 671 -23.81 -2.38 -40.59
C GLU A 671 -22.86 -3.21 -39.72
N PHE A 672 -22.11 -4.13 -40.33
CA PHE A 672 -21.18 -5.02 -39.64
C PHE A 672 -20.17 -5.66 -40.59
N ASP A 673 -18.87 -5.43 -40.35
CA ASP A 673 -17.78 -6.09 -41.05
C ASP A 673 -17.09 -7.13 -40.16
N CYS A 674 -17.15 -8.39 -40.59
CA CYS A 674 -16.47 -9.50 -39.91
C CYS A 674 -14.94 -9.37 -39.92
N ASN A 675 -14.34 -8.70 -40.92
CA ASN A 675 -12.89 -8.50 -40.96
C ASN A 675 -12.47 -7.44 -39.93
N GLN A 676 -13.17 -6.31 -39.88
CA GLN A 676 -12.91 -5.29 -38.87
C GLN A 676 -13.08 -5.85 -37.46
N PHE A 677 -14.20 -6.53 -37.17
CA PHE A 677 -14.46 -7.17 -35.88
C PHE A 677 -13.38 -8.21 -35.50
N ARG A 678 -12.81 -8.92 -36.49
CA ARG A 678 -11.70 -9.84 -36.28
C ARG A 678 -10.41 -9.10 -35.93
N ASP A 679 -10.13 -8.01 -36.65
CA ASP A 679 -8.91 -7.24 -36.55
C ASP A 679 -8.85 -6.42 -35.25
N ASP A 680 -9.99 -5.89 -34.78
CA ASP A 680 -10.12 -5.16 -33.51
C ASP A 680 -9.71 -6.02 -32.31
N VAL A 681 -10.10 -7.30 -32.30
CA VAL A 681 -9.76 -8.25 -31.22
C VAL A 681 -8.40 -8.96 -31.48
N GLY A 682 -7.76 -8.70 -32.63
CA GLY A 682 -6.44 -9.23 -32.96
C GLY A 682 -6.38 -10.75 -33.20
N ILE A 683 -7.46 -11.36 -33.70
CA ILE A 683 -7.54 -12.81 -33.93
C ILE A 683 -7.37 -13.19 -35.40
N GLN A 684 -6.90 -14.41 -35.69
CA GLN A 684 -6.68 -14.85 -37.08
C GLN A 684 -7.97 -15.23 -37.83
N ARG A 685 -8.97 -15.77 -37.11
CA ARG A 685 -10.21 -16.25 -37.72
C ARG A 685 -11.35 -16.30 -36.69
N LEU A 686 -12.54 -15.88 -37.13
CA LEU A 686 -13.79 -16.06 -36.41
C LEU A 686 -14.34 -17.50 -36.57
N ILE A 687 -15.15 -17.96 -35.62
CA ILE A 687 -15.88 -19.25 -35.71
C ILE A 687 -16.78 -19.27 -36.95
N HIS A 688 -17.43 -18.12 -37.23
CA HIS A 688 -18.21 -17.87 -38.44
C HIS A 688 -17.64 -16.65 -39.15
N CYS A 689 -17.46 -16.75 -40.47
CA CYS A 689 -16.92 -15.68 -41.32
C CYS A 689 -18.00 -15.03 -42.19
N ASP A 690 -19.26 -15.36 -41.92
CA ASP A 690 -20.43 -14.81 -42.59
C ASP A 690 -21.16 -13.89 -41.61
N LYS A 691 -21.51 -12.69 -42.07
CA LYS A 691 -22.16 -11.63 -41.27
C LYS A 691 -23.40 -12.13 -40.53
N VAL A 692 -24.34 -12.76 -41.25
CA VAL A 692 -25.61 -13.21 -40.65
C VAL A 692 -25.37 -14.33 -39.65
N LYS A 693 -24.49 -15.29 -39.97
CA LYS A 693 -24.12 -16.35 -39.01
C LYS A 693 -23.43 -15.79 -37.78
N THR A 694 -22.54 -14.83 -37.92
CA THR A 694 -21.85 -14.20 -36.79
C THR A 694 -22.85 -13.48 -35.88
N LEU A 695 -23.69 -12.60 -36.44
CA LEU A 695 -24.68 -11.86 -35.66
C LEU A 695 -25.72 -12.78 -34.99
N THR A 696 -26.18 -13.82 -35.69
CA THR A 696 -27.13 -14.78 -35.10
C THR A 696 -26.51 -15.53 -33.91
N HIS A 697 -25.23 -15.89 -33.96
CA HIS A 697 -24.54 -16.54 -32.84
C HIS A 697 -24.19 -15.59 -31.69
N LEU A 698 -24.00 -14.30 -31.99
CA LEU A 698 -23.83 -13.28 -30.97
C LEU A 698 -25.13 -12.97 -30.23
N TRP A 699 -26.28 -12.99 -30.91
CA TRP A 699 -27.50 -12.39 -30.35
C TRP A 699 -28.59 -13.38 -30.00
N ARG A 700 -28.75 -14.45 -30.78
CA ARG A 700 -29.95 -15.30 -30.72
C ARG A 700 -29.70 -16.79 -30.52
N TYR A 701 -28.48 -17.27 -30.73
CA TYR A 701 -28.08 -18.61 -30.29
C TYR A 701 -27.34 -18.54 -28.94
N PRO A 702 -27.53 -19.54 -28.07
CA PRO A 702 -26.80 -19.61 -26.81
C PRO A 702 -25.32 -19.87 -27.08
N SER A 703 -24.46 -19.42 -26.17
CA SER A 703 -23.02 -19.68 -26.22
C SER A 703 -22.51 -20.13 -24.86
N LEU A 704 -21.50 -21.00 -24.85
CA LEU A 704 -20.83 -21.46 -23.62
C LEU A 704 -19.36 -21.02 -23.64
N SER A 705 -18.91 -20.41 -22.55
CA SER A 705 -17.52 -19.99 -22.38
C SER A 705 -16.92 -20.59 -21.12
N LEU A 706 -15.68 -21.10 -21.23
CA LEU A 706 -14.89 -21.58 -20.10
C LEU A 706 -14.00 -20.44 -19.62
N HIS A 707 -14.13 -20.06 -18.35
CA HIS A 707 -13.48 -18.86 -17.80
C HIS A 707 -12.16 -19.17 -17.10
N GLY A 708 -12.05 -20.36 -16.51
CA GLY A 708 -10.81 -20.78 -15.84
C GLY A 708 -11.04 -21.79 -14.72
N ILE A 709 -9.98 -22.04 -13.96
CA ILE A 709 -9.95 -23.03 -12.88
C ILE A 709 -9.38 -22.36 -11.62
N GLU A 710 -10.19 -22.30 -10.57
CA GLU A 710 -9.77 -21.85 -9.24
C GLU A 710 -9.23 -23.02 -8.41
N GLY A 711 -8.23 -22.76 -7.56
CA GLY A 711 -7.61 -23.76 -6.67
C GLY A 711 -6.42 -24.49 -7.28
N ALA A 712 -6.22 -24.39 -8.61
CA ALA A 712 -5.04 -24.90 -9.29
C ALA A 712 -3.86 -23.89 -9.28
N PHE A 713 -2.72 -24.28 -9.85
CA PHE A 713 -1.58 -23.38 -10.03
C PHE A 713 -1.78 -22.49 -11.27
N ALA A 714 -2.04 -21.19 -11.06
CA ALA A 714 -2.25 -20.19 -12.11
C ALA A 714 -1.13 -19.13 -12.22
N GLY A 715 -0.05 -19.29 -11.44
CA GLY A 715 1.10 -18.37 -11.46
C GLY A 715 2.08 -18.68 -12.59
N ALA A 716 2.95 -17.72 -12.92
CA ALA A 716 4.02 -17.95 -13.90
C ALA A 716 5.04 -19.00 -13.42
N GLY A 717 5.62 -19.74 -14.36
CA GLY A 717 6.64 -20.77 -14.11
C GLY A 717 6.06 -22.19 -14.01
N GLY A 718 6.80 -23.09 -13.36
CA GLY A 718 6.38 -24.48 -13.15
C GLY A 718 6.22 -24.80 -11.67
N LYS A 719 5.12 -25.48 -11.30
CA LYS A 719 4.89 -26.01 -9.95
C LYS A 719 4.42 -27.46 -10.04
N THR A 720 5.21 -28.37 -9.48
CA THR A 720 4.95 -29.82 -9.47
C THR A 720 3.97 -30.21 -8.34
N VAL A 721 2.71 -29.80 -8.50
CA VAL A 721 1.64 -29.97 -7.50
C VAL A 721 0.40 -30.63 -8.11
N ILE A 722 -0.22 -31.55 -7.36
CA ILE A 722 -1.59 -32.04 -7.60
C ILE A 722 -2.51 -31.23 -6.68
N PRO A 723 -3.38 -30.36 -7.23
CA PRO A 723 -4.29 -29.56 -6.42
C PRO A 723 -5.31 -30.43 -5.70
N ARG A 724 -5.52 -30.17 -4.41
CA ARG A 724 -6.44 -30.98 -3.58
C ARG A 724 -7.91 -30.86 -3.98
N LYS A 725 -8.26 -29.67 -4.46
CA LYS A 725 -9.61 -29.23 -4.80
C LYS A 725 -9.52 -28.15 -5.86
N VAL A 726 -10.34 -28.26 -6.89
CA VAL A 726 -10.40 -27.32 -8.01
C VAL A 726 -11.83 -26.97 -8.33
N VAL A 727 -12.04 -25.76 -8.84
CA VAL A 727 -13.37 -25.27 -9.24
C VAL A 727 -13.27 -24.74 -10.67
N GLY A 728 -13.86 -25.47 -11.61
CA GLY A 728 -14.03 -25.00 -12.99
C GLY A 728 -15.14 -23.98 -13.08
N LYS A 729 -14.87 -22.86 -13.75
CA LYS A 729 -15.82 -21.76 -13.95
C LYS A 729 -16.19 -21.67 -15.42
N PHE A 730 -17.48 -21.68 -15.70
CA PHE A 730 -18.01 -21.51 -17.05
C PHE A 730 -19.39 -20.88 -16.98
N SER A 731 -19.86 -20.31 -18.09
CA SER A 731 -21.22 -19.78 -18.16
C SER A 731 -21.86 -20.08 -19.51
N ILE A 732 -23.20 -20.07 -19.51
CA ILE A 732 -24.02 -20.15 -20.70
C ILE A 732 -24.76 -18.82 -20.86
N ARG A 733 -24.61 -18.18 -22.01
CA ARG A 733 -25.46 -17.06 -22.42
C ARG A 733 -26.78 -17.61 -22.92
N LEU A 734 -27.88 -17.17 -22.32
CA LEU A 734 -29.23 -17.64 -22.63
C LEU A 734 -29.90 -16.75 -23.66
N VAL A 735 -30.80 -17.33 -24.44
CA VAL A 735 -31.55 -16.64 -25.50
C VAL A 735 -33.05 -16.83 -25.27
N PRO A 736 -33.92 -16.06 -25.94
CA PRO A 736 -35.36 -16.08 -25.68
C PRO A 736 -35.95 -17.49 -25.62
N ASN A 737 -36.93 -17.65 -24.73
CA ASN A 737 -37.61 -18.90 -24.35
C ASN A 737 -36.81 -19.89 -23.48
N GLN A 738 -35.52 -19.65 -23.24
CA GLN A 738 -34.76 -20.46 -22.29
C GLN A 738 -35.01 -20.01 -20.84
N ASP A 739 -35.41 -20.94 -20.00
CA ASP A 739 -35.51 -20.76 -18.55
C ASP A 739 -34.18 -21.12 -17.88
N PRO A 740 -33.53 -20.18 -17.16
CA PRO A 740 -32.27 -20.45 -16.48
C PRO A 740 -32.32 -21.62 -15.49
N GLU A 741 -33.45 -21.87 -14.81
CA GLU A 741 -33.56 -22.99 -13.87
C GLU A 741 -33.56 -24.34 -14.59
N LYS A 742 -34.29 -24.44 -15.71
CA LYS A 742 -34.31 -25.62 -16.57
C LYS A 742 -32.92 -25.90 -17.16
N VAL A 743 -32.26 -24.89 -17.72
CA VAL A 743 -30.89 -25.02 -18.26
C VAL A 743 -29.91 -25.38 -17.16
N GLY A 744 -30.04 -24.76 -15.98
CA GLY A 744 -29.25 -25.08 -14.79
C GLY A 744 -29.33 -26.56 -14.43
N LYS A 745 -30.55 -27.10 -14.37
CA LYS A 745 -30.78 -28.52 -14.11
C LYS A 745 -30.18 -29.43 -15.19
N GLN A 746 -30.37 -29.11 -16.47
CA GLN A 746 -29.82 -29.89 -17.58
C GLN A 746 -28.28 -30.00 -17.51
N VAL A 747 -27.60 -28.89 -17.21
CA VAL A 747 -26.14 -28.85 -17.05
C VAL A 747 -25.68 -29.64 -15.84
N ILE A 748 -26.33 -29.48 -14.69
CA ILE A 748 -25.99 -30.19 -13.46
C ILE A 748 -26.18 -31.71 -13.66
N ASP A 749 -27.30 -32.13 -14.24
CA ASP A 749 -27.61 -33.55 -14.48
C ASP A 749 -26.60 -34.16 -15.48
N TYR A 750 -26.26 -33.42 -16.54
CA TYR A 750 -25.28 -33.85 -17.53
C TYR A 750 -23.89 -34.04 -16.91
N LEU A 751 -23.38 -33.05 -16.18
CA LEU A 751 -22.05 -33.15 -15.55
C LEU A 751 -21.99 -34.27 -14.50
N ASN A 752 -23.04 -34.45 -13.70
CA ASN A 752 -23.10 -35.56 -12.75
C ASN A 752 -23.11 -36.92 -13.47
N SER A 753 -23.84 -37.05 -14.57
CA SER A 753 -23.87 -38.25 -15.40
C SER A 753 -22.51 -38.54 -16.03
N GLU A 754 -21.85 -37.53 -16.61
CA GLU A 754 -20.52 -37.68 -17.21
C GLU A 754 -19.45 -38.00 -16.18
N PHE A 755 -19.52 -37.43 -14.97
CA PHE A 755 -18.59 -37.73 -13.89
C PHE A 755 -18.76 -39.16 -13.38
N LYS A 756 -20.00 -39.63 -13.25
CA LYS A 756 -20.29 -41.03 -12.87
C LYS A 756 -19.70 -42.04 -13.86
N LYS A 757 -19.63 -41.71 -15.15
CA LYS A 757 -19.01 -42.56 -16.19
C LYS A 757 -17.50 -42.64 -16.08
N MET A 758 -16.85 -41.68 -15.41
CA MET A 758 -15.38 -41.66 -15.24
C MET A 758 -14.89 -42.64 -14.18
N ASP A 759 -15.80 -43.19 -13.35
CA ASP A 759 -15.46 -44.09 -12.23
C ASP A 759 -14.39 -43.50 -11.29
N SER A 760 -14.45 -42.18 -11.07
CA SER A 760 -13.55 -41.49 -10.16
C SER A 760 -14.09 -41.51 -8.72
N PRO A 761 -13.24 -41.77 -7.70
CA PRO A 761 -13.62 -41.70 -6.28
C PRO A 761 -13.71 -40.26 -5.75
N ASN A 762 -13.39 -39.26 -6.58
CA ASN A 762 -13.40 -37.85 -6.19
C ASN A 762 -14.83 -37.34 -5.96
N LYS A 763 -14.96 -36.20 -5.26
CA LYS A 763 -16.26 -35.59 -4.95
C LYS A 763 -16.55 -34.45 -5.91
N LEU A 764 -17.57 -34.60 -6.74
CA LEU A 764 -18.11 -33.53 -7.59
C LEU A 764 -19.24 -32.78 -6.88
N ARG A 765 -19.21 -31.44 -6.95
CA ARG A 765 -20.33 -30.56 -6.61
C ARG A 765 -20.49 -29.49 -7.68
N VAL A 766 -21.64 -29.45 -8.33
CA VAL A 766 -21.97 -28.43 -9.35
C VAL A 766 -23.02 -27.47 -8.78
N VAL A 767 -22.78 -26.16 -8.87
CA VAL A 767 -23.72 -25.12 -8.43
C VAL A 767 -23.86 -24.01 -9.46
N MET A 768 -25.02 -23.35 -9.49
CA MET A 768 -25.32 -22.21 -10.35
C MET A 768 -25.67 -20.99 -9.48
N PRO A 769 -24.68 -20.18 -9.05
CA PRO A 769 -24.91 -19.10 -8.10
C PRO A 769 -25.59 -17.87 -8.71
N ASN A 770 -25.29 -17.54 -9.97
CA ASN A 770 -25.77 -16.33 -10.63
C ASN A 770 -26.58 -16.71 -11.86
N THR A 771 -27.73 -16.07 -12.01
CA THR A 771 -28.65 -16.28 -13.11
C THR A 771 -29.28 -14.97 -13.56
N GLY A 772 -29.58 -14.84 -14.85
CA GLY A 772 -30.31 -13.73 -15.44
C GLY A 772 -31.07 -14.22 -16.66
N LYS A 773 -32.34 -13.84 -16.78
CA LYS A 773 -33.17 -14.19 -17.93
C LYS A 773 -32.78 -13.32 -19.15
N PRO A 774 -32.93 -13.84 -20.38
CA PRO A 774 -32.82 -13.02 -21.58
C PRO A 774 -33.94 -11.98 -21.62
N TRP A 775 -33.67 -10.85 -22.28
CA TRP A 775 -34.63 -9.76 -22.44
C TRP A 775 -34.77 -9.40 -23.92
N VAL A 776 -36.00 -9.17 -24.36
CA VAL A 776 -36.34 -8.63 -25.68
C VAL A 776 -37.57 -7.73 -25.50
N CYS A 777 -37.57 -6.59 -26.18
CA CYS A 777 -38.72 -5.69 -26.25
C CYS A 777 -39.13 -5.40 -27.71
N ASP A 778 -40.27 -4.73 -27.91
CA ASP A 778 -40.71 -4.26 -29.22
C ASP A 778 -39.97 -2.96 -29.60
N PRO A 779 -39.15 -2.96 -30.66
CA PRO A 779 -38.43 -1.76 -31.10
C PRO A 779 -39.31 -0.78 -31.90
N ASN A 780 -40.61 -1.06 -32.09
CA ASN A 780 -41.56 -0.14 -32.72
C ASN A 780 -42.30 0.76 -31.71
N ASP A 781 -42.03 0.59 -30.42
CA ASP A 781 -42.62 1.39 -29.36
C ASP A 781 -42.26 2.89 -29.51
N PRO A 782 -43.15 3.83 -29.14
CA PRO A 782 -42.86 5.26 -29.15
C PRO A 782 -41.52 5.62 -28.48
N ASN A 783 -41.11 4.89 -27.45
CA ASN A 783 -39.82 5.04 -26.78
C ASN A 783 -38.63 4.93 -27.75
N PHE A 784 -38.62 3.86 -28.56
CA PHE A 784 -37.59 3.63 -29.57
C PHE A 784 -37.70 4.65 -30.71
N MET A 785 -38.91 5.05 -31.09
CA MET A 785 -39.11 6.06 -32.13
C MET A 785 -38.52 7.42 -31.75
N ALA A 786 -38.65 7.83 -30.48
CA ALA A 786 -37.99 9.03 -29.96
C ALA A 786 -36.46 8.90 -30.02
N ALA A 787 -35.92 7.77 -29.57
CA ALA A 787 -34.48 7.52 -29.61
C ALA A 787 -33.92 7.49 -31.04
N ARG A 788 -34.65 6.92 -32.00
CA ARG A 788 -34.27 6.91 -33.42
C ARG A 788 -34.18 8.31 -34.00
N LYS A 789 -35.17 9.16 -33.71
CA LYS A 789 -35.14 10.57 -34.13
C LYS A 789 -33.98 11.32 -33.47
N ALA A 790 -33.74 11.09 -32.18
CA ALA A 790 -32.63 11.72 -31.47
C ALA A 790 -31.26 11.34 -32.06
N MET A 791 -31.02 10.04 -32.29
CA MET A 791 -29.81 9.55 -32.95
C MET A 791 -29.66 10.14 -34.35
N LYS A 792 -30.73 10.21 -35.14
CA LYS A 792 -30.71 10.82 -36.48
C LYS A 792 -30.41 12.31 -36.45
N THR A 793 -30.96 13.05 -35.49
CA THR A 793 -30.71 14.49 -35.32
C THR A 793 -29.24 14.77 -35.03
N VAL A 794 -28.58 13.94 -34.23
CA VAL A 794 -27.18 14.14 -33.83
C VAL A 794 -26.19 13.58 -34.86
N PHE A 795 -26.42 12.36 -35.33
CA PHE A 795 -25.47 11.65 -36.20
C PHE A 795 -25.82 11.71 -37.70
N GLY A 796 -26.99 12.23 -38.06
CA GLY A 796 -27.42 12.38 -39.46
C GLY A 796 -27.83 11.07 -40.16
N VAL A 797 -27.75 9.94 -39.47
CA VAL A 797 -28.04 8.60 -40.01
C VAL A 797 -29.10 7.89 -39.15
N GLU A 798 -29.89 7.02 -39.77
CA GLU A 798 -30.80 6.14 -39.02
C GLU A 798 -29.97 5.12 -38.22
N PRO A 799 -30.21 4.94 -36.92
CA PRO A 799 -29.49 3.94 -36.14
C PRO A 799 -29.95 2.51 -36.51
N ASP A 800 -29.05 1.54 -36.39
CA ASP A 800 -29.43 0.13 -36.47
C ASP A 800 -30.17 -0.33 -35.22
N LEU A 801 -31.09 -1.28 -35.39
CA LEU A 801 -31.75 -1.96 -34.28
C LEU A 801 -30.99 -3.25 -34.00
N THR A 802 -30.29 -3.29 -32.88
CA THR A 802 -29.38 -4.38 -32.53
C THR A 802 -29.88 -5.15 -31.33
N ARG A 803 -29.43 -6.40 -31.21
CA ARG A 803 -29.40 -7.13 -29.95
C ARG A 803 -27.97 -7.14 -29.46
N ASP A 804 -27.77 -7.46 -28.19
CA ASP A 804 -26.45 -7.52 -27.60
C ASP A 804 -26.19 -8.90 -26.99
N GLY A 805 -24.93 -9.32 -27.08
CA GLY A 805 -24.44 -10.56 -26.54
C GLY A 805 -24.23 -10.54 -25.02
N GLY A 806 -24.19 -9.36 -24.40
CA GLY A 806 -24.09 -9.14 -22.96
C GLY A 806 -25.39 -9.47 -22.20
N SER A 807 -25.40 -9.14 -20.91
CA SER A 807 -26.55 -9.34 -20.04
C SER A 807 -26.64 -8.20 -19.04
N ILE A 808 -27.80 -7.57 -18.94
CA ILE A 808 -28.13 -6.58 -17.92
C ILE A 808 -29.42 -7.07 -17.25
N PRO A 809 -29.33 -7.85 -16.15
CA PRO A 809 -30.47 -8.59 -15.59
C PRO A 809 -31.69 -7.71 -15.27
N VAL A 810 -31.45 -6.49 -14.82
CA VAL A 810 -32.51 -5.56 -14.36
C VAL A 810 -33.46 -5.11 -15.47
N THR A 811 -33.08 -5.25 -16.74
CA THR A 811 -33.92 -4.86 -17.89
C THR A 811 -35.26 -5.57 -17.90
N LEU A 812 -35.27 -6.88 -17.69
CA LEU A 812 -36.51 -7.66 -17.59
C LEU A 812 -37.30 -7.29 -16.33
N THR A 813 -36.63 -7.10 -15.20
CA THR A 813 -37.28 -6.71 -13.93
C THR A 813 -38.02 -5.38 -14.08
N PHE A 814 -37.40 -4.37 -14.71
CA PHE A 814 -38.09 -3.10 -14.99
C PHE A 814 -39.28 -3.29 -15.92
N GLN A 815 -39.13 -4.07 -17.00
CA GLN A 815 -40.22 -4.32 -17.94
C GLN A 815 -41.41 -5.01 -17.27
N GLU A 816 -41.16 -6.04 -16.45
CA GLU A 816 -42.19 -6.79 -15.73
C GLU A 816 -42.84 -5.95 -14.61
N ALA A 817 -42.04 -5.24 -13.82
CA ALA A 817 -42.54 -4.47 -12.68
C ALA A 817 -43.30 -3.20 -13.07
N THR A 818 -42.84 -2.50 -14.11
CA THR A 818 -43.47 -1.25 -14.57
C THR A 818 -44.51 -1.47 -15.66
N GLY A 819 -44.43 -2.57 -16.40
CA GLY A 819 -45.24 -2.80 -17.60
C GLY A 819 -44.92 -1.84 -18.75
N LYS A 820 -43.77 -1.14 -18.69
CA LYS A 820 -43.36 -0.13 -19.68
C LYS A 820 -42.27 -0.64 -20.60
N ASN A 821 -42.14 0.00 -21.75
CA ASN A 821 -41.05 -0.27 -22.68
C ASN A 821 -39.70 0.11 -22.07
N VAL A 822 -38.72 -0.77 -22.23
CA VAL A 822 -37.33 -0.55 -21.84
C VAL A 822 -36.51 -0.34 -23.11
N LEU A 823 -35.76 0.76 -23.15
CA LEU A 823 -34.81 1.07 -24.21
C LEU A 823 -33.39 0.95 -23.67
N LEU A 824 -32.51 0.29 -24.42
CA LEU A 824 -31.08 0.50 -24.27
C LEU A 824 -30.62 1.53 -25.30
N LEU A 825 -30.01 2.60 -24.81
CA LEU A 825 -29.45 3.69 -25.61
C LEU A 825 -27.91 3.62 -25.47
N PRO A 826 -27.21 2.93 -26.38
CA PRO A 826 -25.77 2.73 -26.33
C PRO A 826 -24.98 4.04 -26.51
N MET A 827 -23.89 4.19 -25.75
CA MET A 827 -22.96 5.32 -25.88
C MET A 827 -21.57 4.87 -26.33
N GLY A 828 -21.09 3.71 -25.89
CA GLY A 828 -19.74 3.25 -26.18
C GLY A 828 -19.50 2.89 -27.65
N GLY A 829 -18.25 2.97 -28.08
CA GLY A 829 -17.77 2.47 -29.36
C GLY A 829 -17.65 0.93 -29.38
N PRO A 830 -17.50 0.33 -30.57
CA PRO A 830 -17.40 -1.13 -30.72
C PRO A 830 -16.14 -1.74 -30.09
N ASP A 831 -15.08 -0.95 -29.89
CA ASP A 831 -13.76 -1.33 -29.41
C ASP A 831 -13.42 -0.69 -28.04
N ASP A 832 -14.44 -0.27 -27.29
CA ASP A 832 -14.29 0.30 -25.93
C ASP A 832 -13.89 -0.77 -24.89
N ASP A 833 -14.05 -2.05 -25.24
CA ASP A 833 -13.55 -3.22 -24.51
C ASP A 833 -13.87 -3.26 -22.99
N PRO A 834 -15.16 -3.18 -22.60
CA PRO A 834 -15.54 -3.31 -21.19
C PRO A 834 -15.06 -4.66 -20.64
N HIS A 835 -14.57 -4.65 -19.40
CA HIS A 835 -13.98 -5.79 -18.68
C HIS A 835 -12.60 -6.24 -19.17
N SER A 836 -12.00 -5.52 -20.11
CA SER A 836 -10.68 -5.83 -20.67
C SER A 836 -9.57 -4.93 -20.14
N GLN A 837 -8.34 -5.14 -20.63
CA GLN A 837 -7.25 -4.17 -20.47
C GLN A 837 -7.46 -2.98 -21.40
N ASN A 838 -7.09 -1.78 -20.95
CA ASN A 838 -7.16 -0.54 -21.73
C ASN A 838 -8.58 -0.13 -22.16
N GLU A 839 -9.59 -0.45 -21.34
CA GLU A 839 -10.96 0.06 -21.49
C GLU A 839 -10.96 1.59 -21.71
N LYS A 840 -11.72 2.06 -22.71
CA LYS A 840 -11.78 3.47 -23.11
C LYS A 840 -13.21 3.91 -23.42
N ILE A 841 -13.38 5.23 -23.59
CA ILE A 841 -14.54 5.81 -24.27
C ILE A 841 -14.07 6.94 -25.17
N ASP A 842 -14.50 6.90 -26.42
CA ASP A 842 -14.15 7.95 -27.38
C ASP A 842 -14.75 9.29 -26.95
N LYS A 843 -13.94 10.36 -27.03
CA LYS A 843 -14.43 11.73 -26.75
C LYS A 843 -15.61 12.11 -27.64
N ARG A 844 -15.62 11.64 -28.89
CA ARG A 844 -16.74 11.85 -29.83
C ARG A 844 -18.00 11.18 -29.28
N ASN A 845 -17.91 9.92 -28.89
CA ASN A 845 -19.01 9.15 -28.33
C ASN A 845 -19.57 9.79 -27.06
N TYR A 846 -18.69 10.24 -26.16
CA TYR A 846 -19.10 10.94 -24.95
C TYR A 846 -19.86 12.25 -25.25
N ILE A 847 -19.26 13.15 -26.04
CA ILE A 847 -19.83 14.48 -26.31
C ILE A 847 -21.10 14.39 -27.17
N GLU A 848 -21.07 13.62 -28.25
CA GLU A 848 -22.24 13.47 -29.13
C GLU A 848 -23.32 12.62 -28.43
N GLY A 849 -22.95 11.63 -27.62
CA GLY A 849 -23.89 10.87 -26.79
C GLY A 849 -24.63 11.76 -25.79
N THR A 850 -23.96 12.75 -25.16
CA THR A 850 -24.64 13.77 -24.33
C THR A 850 -25.70 14.54 -25.13
N LYS A 851 -25.40 14.91 -26.38
CA LYS A 851 -26.39 15.57 -27.25
C LYS A 851 -27.54 14.63 -27.62
N VAL A 852 -27.27 13.34 -27.83
CA VAL A 852 -28.33 12.35 -28.09
C VAL A 852 -29.28 12.26 -26.90
N PHE A 853 -28.77 12.23 -25.66
CA PHE A 853 -29.64 12.26 -24.48
C PHE A 853 -30.52 13.50 -24.43
N ALA A 854 -29.95 14.69 -24.67
CA ALA A 854 -30.72 15.93 -24.71
C ALA A 854 -31.81 15.89 -25.80
N ALA A 855 -31.46 15.43 -27.00
CA ALA A 855 -32.40 15.25 -28.11
C ALA A 855 -33.47 14.19 -27.81
N TYR A 856 -33.09 13.09 -27.15
CA TYR A 856 -34.01 12.00 -26.79
C TYR A 856 -35.06 12.46 -25.78
N VAL A 857 -34.66 13.21 -24.76
CA VAL A 857 -35.60 13.83 -23.81
C VAL A 857 -36.55 14.78 -24.53
N TYR A 858 -36.03 15.59 -25.47
CA TYR A 858 -36.85 16.48 -26.29
C TYR A 858 -37.84 15.72 -27.19
N GLU A 859 -37.44 14.58 -27.76
CA GLU A 859 -38.33 13.76 -28.58
C GLU A 859 -39.39 13.05 -27.75
N LEU A 860 -39.06 12.55 -26.55
CA LEU A 860 -40.03 12.00 -25.61
C LEU A 860 -41.07 13.04 -25.19
N ALA A 861 -40.62 14.26 -24.94
CA ALA A 861 -41.44 15.41 -24.60
C ALA A 861 -42.50 15.76 -25.67
N ASN A 862 -42.21 15.45 -26.94
CA ASN A 862 -43.13 15.67 -28.06
C ASN A 862 -44.09 14.49 -28.30
N LEU A 863 -43.92 13.37 -27.59
CA LEU A 863 -44.84 12.22 -27.66
C LEU A 863 -46.01 12.36 -26.69
N SER A 864 -45.79 13.05 -25.57
CA SER A 864 -46.79 13.41 -24.55
C SER A 864 -47.53 14.68 -24.91
#